data_AF-A0A1H8PH17-F1
#
_entry.id   AF-A0A1H8PH17-F1
#
_cell.length_a   1.000
_cell.length_b   1.000
_cell.length_c   1.000
_cell.angle_alpha   90.00
_cell.angle_beta   90.00
_cell.angle_gamma   90.00
#
_symmetry.space_group_name_H-M   'P 1'
#
loop_
_entity.id
_entity.type
_entity.pdbx_description
1 polymer ?
#
loop_
_entity_poly.entity_id
_entity_poly.type
_entity_poly.pdbx_seq_one_letter_code
_entity_poly.pdbx_strand_id
1 'polypeptide(L)'
;MLKSHEKFHSENGKRLLLIADDELINREILREILQDEYELLFAENGEEALEVVRRCKNVLSLVLLDLKMPVMSGTDAMYAMRDDPELAHIPIIVATADQNAEVESLHLGANDFISKPYPQADVIHARIQRAIELHEDRLIITKTERDELTGLLNREFFYQYAAQFDHHHASTEMDAIVVDINHFRLINERFGTNYGDEVLRCVGNELLSVVREAGGIVCRSEADKFMAYCPHGQDYETMLEKASRGIAGENAEDTQTWLRMGVYESVDKTLETERRFDRARMAADTVRGSFANQIGVYDALLHEKELYSERLIDDFAAAIKEQQFEVYFQPKFDIQSEIPVLVSAEALVRWNHPTLGMVFPGAFIPLFEENGLIQRLDIYIWRATAARIKEWKTRFNLVAPVSVNVSRIDMYDPHLDRILLGILQEYSLSTSELLLEITESAYTQDSAQIIETVSNLRSIGFQVEMDDFGTGYSSLNMLSSLPLDALKLDMQFIRSAFTEGGDTKMIEIIIDIADYLSVPVIAEGVETEEQLNALRDMGCDRVQGYYFSPPVPANEYEKFVAERNEIDVAVSAKLTPSREIIPHNRSLAFEEVTHALSAGFDVVFYVDIESDHYIEFTSQGKPENLQIENSGSNFFKDAWGLLFESIHPDDEMRVGLSTQKNTLLLQLAGHDPFYMTYRIMEDGRSVYHAMKCIKARSNDDHHIVIGISNIDMQIRQALADMNIRTENTGPNAY
;
A
#
# COMPACT_ATOMS: atom_id res chain seq x y z
N MET A 1 -37.38 14.50 12.11
CA MET A 1 -38.62 13.92 12.69
C MET A 1 -39.88 14.76 12.46
N LEU A 2 -39.88 16.10 12.51
CA LEU A 2 -41.12 16.90 12.41
C LEU A 2 -41.71 17.12 11.00
N LYS A 3 -41.04 16.71 9.90
CA LYS A 3 -41.53 16.91 8.52
C LYS A 3 -42.24 15.71 7.89
N SER A 4 -42.31 14.56 8.58
CA SER A 4 -42.92 13.32 8.03
C SER A 4 -44.42 13.18 8.29
N HIS A 5 -44.99 13.94 9.23
CA HIS A 5 -46.41 13.82 9.59
C HIS A 5 -47.37 14.53 8.63
N GLU A 6 -46.91 15.53 7.86
CA GLU A 6 -47.78 16.24 6.87
C GLU A 6 -48.32 15.31 5.78
N LYS A 7 -47.68 14.16 5.51
CA LYS A 7 -48.16 13.19 4.51
C LYS A 7 -49.42 12.45 4.92
N PHE A 8 -49.72 12.36 6.21
CA PHE A 8 -50.86 11.57 6.73
C PHE A 8 -52.07 12.42 7.09
N HIS A 9 -51.99 13.73 6.85
CA HIS A 9 -53.05 14.69 7.14
C HIS A 9 -53.60 15.32 5.86
N SER A 10 -54.89 15.60 5.85
CA SER A 10 -55.56 16.39 4.82
C SER A 10 -55.12 17.87 4.88
N GLU A 11 -55.59 18.68 3.94
CA GLU A 11 -55.40 20.14 3.94
C GLU A 11 -55.87 20.82 5.23
N ASN A 12 -56.77 20.18 5.99
CA ASN A 12 -57.31 20.67 7.25
C ASN A 12 -56.55 20.17 8.50
N GLY A 13 -55.47 19.40 8.32
CA GLY A 13 -54.64 18.89 9.43
C GLY A 13 -55.23 17.68 10.18
N LYS A 14 -56.36 17.13 9.73
CA LYS A 14 -56.96 15.89 10.25
C LYS A 14 -56.56 14.69 9.39
N ARG A 15 -56.55 13.48 9.96
CA ARG A 15 -56.37 12.23 9.19
C ARG A 15 -57.61 11.99 8.31
N LEU A 16 -57.42 11.51 7.09
CA LEU A 16 -58.49 11.32 6.11
C LEU A 16 -58.93 9.85 6.08
N LEU A 17 -60.22 9.59 6.30
CA LEU A 17 -60.82 8.26 6.24
C LEU A 17 -61.82 8.16 5.10
N LEU A 18 -61.88 7.01 4.46
CA LEU A 18 -62.97 6.66 3.54
C LEU A 18 -63.92 5.67 4.22
N ILE A 19 -65.21 5.98 4.24
CA ILE A 19 -66.27 5.08 4.69
C ILE A 19 -67.08 4.63 3.47
N ALA A 20 -66.94 3.37 3.09
CA ALA A 20 -67.66 2.76 1.97
C ALA A 20 -68.74 1.81 2.51
N ASP A 21 -70.00 2.22 2.39
CA ASP A 21 -71.18 1.49 2.87
C ASP A 21 -72.39 1.90 2.03
N ASP A 22 -73.22 0.97 1.58
CA ASP A 22 -74.35 1.26 0.70
C ASP A 22 -75.52 1.90 1.47
N GLU A 23 -75.65 1.62 2.77
CA GLU A 23 -76.72 2.17 3.61
C GLU A 23 -76.35 3.54 4.17
N LEU A 24 -77.15 4.56 3.83
CA LEU A 24 -77.00 5.93 4.34
C LEU A 24 -76.96 6.00 5.88
N ILE A 25 -77.76 5.15 6.55
CA ILE A 25 -77.84 5.11 8.01
C ILE A 25 -76.48 4.75 8.62
N ASN A 26 -75.79 3.75 8.07
CA ASN A 26 -74.47 3.32 8.56
C ASN A 26 -73.43 4.42 8.38
N ARG A 27 -73.43 5.09 7.21
CA ARG A 27 -72.55 6.22 6.92
C ARG A 27 -72.77 7.38 7.89
N GLU A 28 -74.03 7.72 8.21
CA GLU A 28 -74.34 8.81 9.14
C GLU A 28 -74.02 8.44 10.60
N ILE A 29 -74.19 7.18 11.01
CA ILE A 29 -73.75 6.72 12.34
C ILE A 29 -72.24 6.87 12.48
N LEU A 30 -71.47 6.39 11.50
CA LEU A 30 -70.01 6.48 11.52
C LEU A 30 -69.53 7.92 11.37
N ARG A 31 -70.27 8.77 10.64
CA ARG A 31 -70.03 10.22 10.59
C ARG A 31 -70.11 10.82 11.99
N GLU A 32 -71.22 10.60 12.70
CA GLU A 32 -71.41 11.13 14.05
C GLU A 32 -70.35 10.66 15.04
N ILE A 33 -69.88 9.43 14.89
CA ILE A 33 -68.81 8.87 15.74
C ILE A 33 -67.45 9.51 15.40
N LEU A 34 -67.10 9.67 14.12
CA LEU A 34 -65.71 9.91 13.71
C LEU A 34 -65.40 11.35 13.27
N GLN A 35 -66.40 12.19 12.98
CA GLN A 35 -66.21 13.53 12.39
C GLN A 35 -65.37 14.50 13.24
N ASP A 36 -65.38 14.31 14.57
CA ASP A 36 -64.65 15.18 15.49
C ASP A 36 -63.13 14.99 15.39
N GLU A 37 -62.66 13.79 15.07
CA GLU A 37 -61.23 13.44 15.00
C GLU A 37 -60.70 13.32 13.57
N TYR A 38 -61.54 12.90 12.63
CA TYR A 38 -61.14 12.55 11.26
C TYR A 38 -61.87 13.40 10.23
N GLU A 39 -61.24 13.59 9.07
CA GLU A 39 -61.93 14.05 7.87
C GLU A 39 -62.49 12.84 7.13
N LEU A 40 -63.76 12.89 6.74
CA LEU A 40 -64.49 11.71 6.25
C LEU A 40 -64.91 11.88 4.78
N LEU A 41 -64.52 10.93 3.95
CA LEU A 41 -65.05 10.69 2.61
C LEU A 41 -66.01 9.50 2.66
N PHE A 42 -66.95 9.47 1.73
CA PHE A 42 -67.97 8.44 1.65
C PHE A 42 -68.03 7.85 0.25
N ALA A 43 -68.35 6.57 0.17
CA ALA A 43 -68.68 5.87 -1.07
C ALA A 43 -69.88 4.94 -0.84
N GLU A 44 -70.72 4.75 -1.85
CA GLU A 44 -71.93 3.90 -1.77
C GLU A 44 -71.71 2.50 -2.37
N ASN A 45 -70.56 2.27 -3.00
CA ASN A 45 -70.18 0.98 -3.59
C ASN A 45 -68.65 0.84 -3.72
N GLY A 46 -68.17 -0.36 -4.03
CA GLY A 46 -66.74 -0.65 -4.16
C GLY A 46 -66.04 0.07 -5.31
N GLU A 47 -66.74 0.38 -6.40
CA GLU A 47 -66.15 1.08 -7.57
C GLU A 47 -65.87 2.54 -7.21
N GLU A 48 -66.84 3.23 -6.62
CA GLU A 48 -66.67 4.58 -6.09
C GLU A 48 -65.58 4.61 -4.99
N ALA A 49 -65.54 3.60 -4.11
CA ALA A 49 -64.51 3.50 -3.09
C ALA A 49 -63.09 3.43 -3.70
N LEU A 50 -62.89 2.60 -4.73
CA LEU A 50 -61.61 2.50 -5.44
C LEU A 50 -61.22 3.80 -6.16
N GLU A 51 -62.18 4.51 -6.75
CA GLU A 51 -61.91 5.82 -7.37
C GLU A 51 -61.39 6.82 -6.34
N VAL A 52 -62.04 6.88 -5.16
CA VAL A 52 -61.61 7.75 -4.06
C VAL A 52 -60.23 7.34 -3.54
N VAL A 53 -59.99 6.05 -3.34
CA VAL A 53 -58.69 5.52 -2.91
C VAL A 53 -57.58 5.92 -3.89
N ARG A 54 -57.78 5.74 -5.20
CA ARG A 54 -56.78 6.11 -6.22
C ARG A 54 -56.52 7.62 -6.25
N ARG A 55 -57.57 8.43 -6.13
CA ARG A 55 -57.46 9.89 -6.11
C ARG A 55 -56.71 10.40 -4.88
N CYS A 56 -56.94 9.78 -3.73
CA CYS A 56 -56.45 10.24 -2.43
C CYS A 56 -55.30 9.38 -1.87
N LYS A 57 -54.70 8.48 -2.65
CA LYS A 57 -53.73 7.46 -2.21
C LYS A 57 -52.58 7.97 -1.33
N ASN A 58 -52.16 9.22 -1.53
CA ASN A 58 -51.03 9.81 -0.82
C ASN A 58 -51.38 10.41 0.56
N VAL A 59 -52.67 10.62 0.84
CA VAL A 59 -53.16 11.30 2.06
C VAL A 59 -54.22 10.49 2.82
N LEU A 60 -54.73 9.41 2.22
CA LEU A 60 -55.74 8.56 2.82
C LEU A 60 -55.11 7.70 3.92
N SER A 61 -55.63 7.82 5.14
CA SER A 61 -55.08 7.15 6.32
C SER A 61 -55.63 5.75 6.52
N LEU A 62 -56.90 5.51 6.18
CA LEU A 62 -57.58 4.20 6.32
C LEU A 62 -58.90 4.15 5.53
N VAL A 63 -59.29 2.95 5.11
CA VAL A 63 -60.59 2.64 4.49
C VAL A 63 -61.43 1.78 5.43
N LEU A 64 -62.61 2.25 5.79
CA LEU A 64 -63.65 1.44 6.42
C LEU A 64 -64.59 0.91 5.32
N LEU A 65 -64.69 -0.40 5.18
CA LEU A 65 -65.29 -1.02 4.00
C LEU A 65 -66.38 -2.04 4.38
N ASP A 66 -67.60 -1.83 3.92
CA ASP A 66 -68.63 -2.86 3.95
C ASP A 66 -68.39 -3.93 2.88
N LEU A 67 -68.61 -5.20 3.20
CA LEU A 67 -68.36 -6.29 2.23
C LEU A 67 -69.48 -6.44 1.19
N LYS A 68 -70.72 -6.07 1.52
CA LYS A 68 -71.92 -6.37 0.74
C LYS A 68 -72.55 -5.08 0.20
N MET A 69 -71.89 -4.49 -0.78
CA MET A 69 -72.37 -3.30 -1.49
C MET A 69 -72.80 -3.64 -2.94
N PRO A 70 -73.70 -2.84 -3.56
CA PRO A 70 -74.10 -3.00 -4.96
C PRO A 70 -72.98 -2.58 -5.91
N VAL A 71 -73.11 -2.87 -7.21
CA VAL A 71 -72.15 -2.54 -8.29
C VAL A 71 -70.82 -3.30 -8.17
N MET A 72 -70.06 -3.06 -7.10
CA MET A 72 -68.84 -3.77 -6.74
C MET A 72 -68.86 -4.05 -5.23
N SER A 73 -68.60 -5.30 -4.86
CA SER A 73 -68.56 -5.70 -3.45
C SER A 73 -67.30 -5.14 -2.76
N GLY A 74 -67.34 -5.01 -1.43
CA GLY A 74 -66.14 -4.64 -0.67
C GLY A 74 -65.03 -5.68 -0.83
N THR A 75 -65.39 -6.96 -0.96
CA THR A 75 -64.43 -8.03 -1.23
C THR A 75 -63.68 -7.82 -2.55
N ASP A 76 -64.38 -7.45 -3.62
CA ASP A 76 -63.76 -7.16 -4.93
C ASP A 76 -62.87 -5.91 -4.86
N ALA A 77 -63.29 -4.89 -4.12
CA ALA A 77 -62.47 -3.70 -3.88
C ALA A 77 -61.17 -4.02 -3.11
N MET A 78 -61.23 -4.91 -2.11
CA MET A 78 -60.03 -5.37 -1.41
C MET A 78 -59.06 -6.09 -2.34
N TYR A 79 -59.55 -6.97 -3.23
CA TYR A 79 -58.70 -7.63 -4.22
C TYR A 79 -58.02 -6.62 -5.13
N ALA A 80 -58.77 -5.64 -5.65
CA ALA A 80 -58.22 -4.61 -6.51
C ALA A 80 -57.18 -3.72 -5.81
N MET A 81 -57.37 -3.40 -4.52
CA MET A 81 -56.37 -2.66 -3.74
C MET A 81 -55.11 -3.48 -3.45
N ARG A 82 -55.27 -4.78 -3.15
CA ARG A 82 -54.15 -5.67 -2.84
C ARG A 82 -53.26 -5.95 -4.06
N ASP A 83 -53.87 -6.07 -5.23
CA ASP A 83 -53.15 -6.40 -6.47
C ASP A 83 -52.49 -5.14 -7.10
N ASP A 84 -52.77 -3.94 -6.57
CA ASP A 84 -52.14 -2.68 -6.96
C ASP A 84 -51.04 -2.28 -5.95
N PRO A 85 -49.74 -2.32 -6.33
CA PRO A 85 -48.63 -1.99 -5.43
C PRO A 85 -48.71 -0.58 -4.82
N GLU A 86 -49.36 0.36 -5.50
CA GLU A 86 -49.53 1.72 -4.99
C GLU A 86 -50.67 1.84 -3.98
N LEU A 87 -51.55 0.85 -3.87
CA LEU A 87 -52.72 0.89 -2.97
C LEU A 87 -52.63 -0.16 -1.85
N ALA A 88 -51.87 -1.24 -2.06
CA ALA A 88 -51.75 -2.38 -1.14
C ALA A 88 -51.24 -2.00 0.27
N HIS A 89 -50.66 -0.81 0.43
CA HIS A 89 -50.19 -0.34 1.72
C HIS A 89 -51.30 0.29 2.58
N ILE A 90 -52.38 0.81 1.98
CA ILE A 90 -53.43 1.55 2.68
C ILE A 90 -54.22 0.60 3.60
N PRO A 91 -54.34 0.88 4.91
CA PRO A 91 -54.99 -0.04 5.83
C PRO A 91 -56.51 -0.09 5.62
N ILE A 92 -57.08 -1.28 5.72
CA ILE A 92 -58.51 -1.55 5.53
C ILE A 92 -59.09 -2.15 6.81
N ILE A 93 -60.18 -1.57 7.32
CA ILE A 93 -61.03 -2.19 8.35
C ILE A 93 -62.36 -2.56 7.74
N VAL A 94 -62.75 -3.82 7.88
CA VAL A 94 -64.01 -4.31 7.31
C VAL A 94 -65.16 -4.12 8.29
N ALA A 95 -66.25 -3.50 7.84
CA ALA A 95 -67.51 -3.45 8.60
C ALA A 95 -68.45 -4.56 8.11
N THR A 96 -68.88 -5.48 8.98
CA THR A 96 -69.74 -6.60 8.57
C THR A 96 -70.71 -7.05 9.66
N ALA A 97 -71.89 -7.52 9.27
CA ALA A 97 -72.84 -8.19 10.17
C ALA A 97 -72.65 -9.71 10.24
N ASP A 98 -71.79 -10.27 9.38
CA ASP A 98 -71.59 -11.71 9.20
C ASP A 98 -70.30 -12.18 9.89
N GLN A 99 -70.44 -12.98 10.96
CA GLN A 99 -69.31 -13.50 11.75
C GLN A 99 -68.34 -14.36 10.93
N ASN A 100 -68.80 -15.06 9.89
CA ASN A 100 -67.90 -15.83 9.04
C ASN A 100 -67.02 -14.91 8.19
N ALA A 101 -67.60 -13.78 7.76
CA ALA A 101 -66.91 -12.79 6.96
C ALA A 101 -65.89 -11.97 7.76
N GLU A 102 -66.02 -11.90 9.10
CA GLU A 102 -65.02 -11.30 9.99
C GLU A 102 -63.67 -11.99 9.85
N VAL A 103 -63.64 -13.32 9.99
CA VAL A 103 -62.41 -14.12 9.88
C VAL A 103 -61.88 -14.14 8.45
N GLU A 104 -62.78 -14.27 7.47
CA GLU A 104 -62.40 -14.27 6.05
C GLU A 104 -61.73 -12.95 5.64
N SER A 105 -62.24 -11.81 6.12
CA SER A 105 -61.66 -10.49 5.82
C SER A 105 -60.20 -10.35 6.24
N LEU A 106 -59.83 -10.91 7.40
CA LEU A 106 -58.45 -10.91 7.87
C LEU A 106 -57.54 -11.77 7.00
N HIS A 107 -58.03 -12.93 6.54
CA HIS A 107 -57.29 -13.78 5.60
C HIS A 107 -57.11 -13.13 4.22
N LEU A 108 -58.03 -12.25 3.83
CA LEU A 108 -57.96 -11.50 2.57
C LEU A 108 -57.02 -10.30 2.62
N GLY A 109 -56.57 -9.90 3.82
CA GLY A 109 -55.60 -8.83 4.03
C GLY A 109 -56.14 -7.59 4.76
N ALA A 110 -57.37 -7.62 5.27
CA ALA A 110 -57.87 -6.55 6.14
C ALA A 110 -57.05 -6.46 7.44
N ASN A 111 -56.82 -5.24 7.93
CA ASN A 111 -56.09 -4.99 9.16
C ASN A 111 -56.91 -5.36 10.41
N ASP A 112 -58.23 -5.16 10.34
CA ASP A 112 -59.17 -5.47 11.40
C ASP A 112 -60.61 -5.51 10.86
N PHE A 113 -61.57 -5.80 11.73
CA PHE A 113 -63.00 -5.70 11.42
C PHE A 113 -63.80 -5.01 12.53
N ILE A 114 -64.98 -4.49 12.17
CA ILE A 114 -65.99 -3.92 13.07
C ILE A 114 -67.33 -4.62 12.81
N SER A 115 -67.86 -5.31 13.82
CA SER A 115 -69.14 -6.00 13.74
C SER A 115 -70.32 -5.01 13.70
N LYS A 116 -71.34 -5.29 12.88
CA LYS A 116 -72.65 -4.63 12.87
C LYS A 116 -73.66 -5.47 13.69
N PRO A 117 -74.47 -4.87 14.59
CA PRO A 117 -74.57 -3.45 14.90
C PRO A 117 -73.30 -2.93 15.59
N TYR A 118 -72.95 -1.66 15.30
CA TYR A 118 -71.69 -1.06 15.71
C TYR A 118 -71.48 -1.11 17.24
N PRO A 119 -70.25 -1.42 17.71
CA PRO A 119 -69.91 -1.41 19.12
C PRO A 119 -69.85 0.03 19.68
N GLN A 120 -69.53 0.18 20.96
CA GLN A 120 -69.35 1.49 21.58
C GLN A 120 -68.33 2.33 20.78
N ALA A 121 -68.57 3.65 20.68
CA ALA A 121 -67.73 4.59 19.93
C ALA A 121 -66.24 4.42 20.25
N ASP A 122 -65.88 4.36 21.54
CA ASP A 122 -64.49 4.18 22.00
C ASP A 122 -63.80 2.94 21.39
N VAL A 123 -64.54 1.85 21.14
CA VAL A 123 -63.98 0.64 20.51
C VAL A 123 -63.67 0.88 19.04
N ILE A 124 -64.53 1.64 18.34
CA ILE A 124 -64.33 2.00 16.93
C ILE A 124 -63.11 2.93 16.81
N HIS A 125 -63.03 3.97 17.65
CA HIS A 125 -61.88 4.86 17.70
C HIS A 125 -60.58 4.08 17.97
N ALA A 126 -60.56 3.20 18.97
CA ALA A 126 -59.38 2.42 19.32
C ALA A 126 -58.90 1.53 18.16
N ARG A 127 -59.80 0.86 17.44
CA ARG A 127 -59.45 0.00 16.29
C ARG A 127 -58.91 0.82 15.11
N ILE A 128 -59.58 1.92 14.76
CA ILE A 128 -59.14 2.82 13.68
C ILE A 128 -57.78 3.43 14.03
N GLN A 129 -57.63 3.99 15.23
CA GLN A 129 -56.38 4.58 15.68
C GLN A 129 -55.24 3.56 15.66
N ARG A 130 -55.45 2.35 16.18
CA ARG A 130 -54.43 1.29 16.20
C ARG A 130 -54.02 0.86 14.80
N ALA A 131 -54.96 0.73 13.88
CA ALA A 131 -54.67 0.36 12.49
C ALA A 131 -53.85 1.44 11.77
N ILE A 132 -54.16 2.72 11.99
CA ILE A 132 -53.41 3.84 11.44
C ILE A 132 -52.01 3.91 12.05
N GLU A 133 -51.87 3.83 13.37
CA GLU A 133 -50.56 3.85 14.06
C GLU A 133 -49.65 2.73 13.56
N LEU A 134 -50.14 1.49 13.48
CA LEU A 134 -49.36 0.35 12.97
C LEU A 134 -48.91 0.53 11.51
N HIS A 135 -49.73 1.23 10.72
CA HIS A 135 -49.39 1.55 9.34
C HIS A 135 -48.33 2.65 9.25
N GLU A 136 -48.50 3.74 10.00
CA GLU A 136 -47.55 4.85 10.09
C GLU A 136 -46.19 4.37 10.61
N ASP A 137 -46.16 3.56 11.69
CA ASP A 137 -44.96 2.96 12.25
C ASP A 137 -44.21 2.11 11.22
N ARG A 138 -44.94 1.29 10.44
CA ARG A 138 -44.36 0.47 9.37
C ARG A 138 -43.71 1.34 8.28
N LEU A 139 -44.37 2.42 7.87
CA LEU A 139 -43.83 3.35 6.88
C LEU A 139 -42.62 4.14 7.39
N ILE A 140 -42.57 4.44 8.69
CA ILE A 140 -41.40 5.03 9.33
C ILE A 140 -40.25 4.02 9.27
N ILE A 141 -40.46 2.80 9.77
CA ILE A 141 -39.47 1.71 9.79
C ILE A 141 -38.87 1.49 8.41
N THR A 142 -39.68 1.30 7.36
CA THR A 142 -39.18 1.06 6.00
C THR A 142 -38.39 2.24 5.41
N LYS A 143 -38.73 3.50 5.78
CA LYS A 143 -37.96 4.69 5.36
C LYS A 143 -36.66 4.86 6.14
N THR A 144 -36.61 4.41 7.39
CA THR A 144 -35.39 4.38 8.19
C THR A 144 -34.55 3.14 7.96
N GLU A 145 -34.98 2.13 7.19
CA GLU A 145 -34.22 0.90 6.93
C GLU A 145 -33.20 1.02 5.79
N ARG A 146 -33.39 2.01 4.91
CA ARG A 146 -32.67 2.11 3.64
C ARG A 146 -31.80 3.36 3.55
N ASP A 147 -30.66 3.25 2.88
CA ASP A 147 -29.84 4.39 2.47
C ASP A 147 -30.56 5.17 1.35
N GLU A 148 -30.73 6.47 1.53
CA GLU A 148 -31.51 7.31 0.60
C GLU A 148 -30.92 7.38 -0.80
N LEU A 149 -29.58 7.25 -0.93
CA LEU A 149 -28.90 7.36 -2.21
C LEU A 149 -29.00 6.07 -3.03
N THR A 150 -28.69 4.94 -2.39
CA THR A 150 -28.51 3.64 -3.06
C THR A 150 -29.70 2.70 -2.93
N GLY A 151 -30.62 2.94 -1.98
CA GLY A 151 -31.74 2.04 -1.69
C GLY A 151 -31.32 0.71 -1.03
N LEU A 152 -30.03 0.53 -0.72
CA LEU A 152 -29.54 -0.60 0.06
C LEU A 152 -29.98 -0.47 1.53
N LEU A 153 -29.76 -1.51 2.33
CA LEU A 153 -29.91 -1.36 3.78
C LEU A 153 -28.95 -0.27 4.27
N ASN A 154 -29.33 0.42 5.34
CA ASN A 154 -28.36 1.17 6.11
C ASN A 154 -27.65 0.28 7.14
N ARG A 155 -26.57 0.80 7.72
CA ARG A 155 -25.70 0.09 8.65
C ARG A 155 -26.44 -0.50 9.87
N GLU A 156 -27.34 0.28 10.47
CA GLU A 156 -28.04 -0.13 11.70
C GLU A 156 -28.93 -1.35 11.47
N PHE A 157 -29.78 -1.30 10.45
CA PHE A 157 -30.68 -2.41 10.12
C PHE A 157 -29.94 -3.60 9.51
N PHE A 158 -28.85 -3.37 8.78
CA PHE A 158 -27.99 -4.45 8.29
C PHE A 158 -27.48 -5.36 9.41
N TYR A 159 -26.98 -4.80 10.52
CA TYR A 159 -26.54 -5.62 11.65
C TYR A 159 -27.69 -6.38 12.32
N GLN A 160 -28.86 -5.77 12.44
CA GLN A 160 -30.05 -6.44 12.97
C GLN A 160 -30.45 -7.63 12.08
N TYR A 161 -30.47 -7.43 10.75
CA TYR A 161 -30.80 -8.50 9.81
C TYR A 161 -29.73 -9.59 9.78
N ALA A 162 -28.45 -9.25 9.86
CA ALA A 162 -27.37 -10.23 9.94
C ALA A 162 -27.50 -11.12 11.19
N ALA A 163 -27.84 -10.52 12.35
CA ALA A 163 -28.11 -11.27 13.58
C ALA A 163 -29.35 -12.18 13.45
N GLN A 164 -30.42 -11.70 12.78
CA GLN A 164 -31.58 -12.55 12.47
C GLN A 164 -31.23 -13.67 11.50
N PHE A 165 -30.36 -13.41 10.52
CA PHE A 165 -29.88 -14.40 9.56
C PHE A 165 -29.16 -15.53 10.28
N ASP A 166 -28.30 -15.21 11.24
CA ASP A 166 -27.64 -16.21 12.10
C ASP A 166 -28.63 -17.04 12.91
N HIS A 167 -29.70 -16.43 13.41
CA HIS A 167 -30.73 -17.13 14.18
C HIS A 167 -31.48 -18.16 13.33
N HIS A 168 -31.85 -17.80 12.10
CA HIS A 168 -32.59 -18.68 11.19
C HIS A 168 -31.68 -19.69 10.46
N HIS A 169 -30.38 -19.39 10.35
CA HIS A 169 -29.38 -20.19 9.63
C HIS A 169 -28.18 -20.53 10.53
N ALA A 170 -28.44 -21.04 11.73
CA ALA A 170 -27.41 -21.29 12.75
C ALA A 170 -26.26 -22.17 12.24
N SER A 171 -26.55 -23.22 11.46
CA SER A 171 -25.57 -24.18 10.93
C SER A 171 -24.88 -23.76 9.63
N THR A 172 -25.30 -22.66 9.00
CA THR A 172 -24.72 -22.21 7.73
C THR A 172 -23.49 -21.36 8.02
N GLU A 173 -22.31 -21.73 7.50
CA GLU A 173 -21.14 -20.86 7.56
C GLU A 173 -21.37 -19.62 6.70
N MET A 174 -20.89 -18.47 7.16
CA MET A 174 -21.15 -17.17 6.53
C MET A 174 -19.84 -16.38 6.41
N ASP A 175 -19.76 -15.50 5.43
CA ASP A 175 -18.65 -14.58 5.24
C ASP A 175 -19.09 -13.14 5.48
N ALA A 176 -18.25 -12.35 6.14
CA ALA A 176 -18.41 -10.91 6.24
C ALA A 176 -17.49 -10.24 5.22
N ILE A 177 -18.06 -9.36 4.39
CA ILE A 177 -17.35 -8.71 3.29
C ILE A 177 -17.47 -7.19 3.44
N VAL A 178 -16.36 -6.48 3.26
CA VAL A 178 -16.30 -5.02 3.14
C VAL A 178 -15.77 -4.68 1.77
N VAL A 179 -16.47 -3.79 1.06
CA VAL A 179 -16.05 -3.28 -0.26
C VAL A 179 -15.89 -1.77 -0.18
N ASP A 180 -14.81 -1.25 -0.74
CA ASP A 180 -14.48 0.18 -0.70
C ASP A 180 -13.97 0.62 -2.08
N ILE A 181 -14.23 1.87 -2.46
CA ILE A 181 -13.83 2.46 -3.75
C ILE A 181 -12.52 3.23 -3.56
N ASN A 182 -11.40 2.68 -4.04
CA ASN A 182 -10.11 3.36 -3.92
C ASN A 182 -10.10 4.70 -4.66
N HIS A 183 -9.59 5.74 -4.00
CA HIS A 183 -9.52 7.10 -4.54
C HIS A 183 -10.87 7.70 -4.96
N PHE A 184 -12.00 7.33 -4.34
CA PHE A 184 -13.32 7.90 -4.65
C PHE A 184 -13.37 9.43 -4.57
N ARG A 185 -12.57 10.03 -3.67
CA ARG A 185 -12.43 11.49 -3.60
C ARG A 185 -11.99 12.11 -4.94
N LEU A 186 -11.12 11.45 -5.71
CA LEU A 186 -10.70 11.93 -7.03
C LEU A 186 -11.85 11.93 -8.05
N ILE A 187 -12.78 10.98 -7.95
CA ILE A 187 -14.00 10.96 -8.77
C ILE A 187 -14.82 12.22 -8.49
N ASN A 188 -15.07 12.51 -7.21
CA ASN A 188 -15.83 13.70 -6.82
C ASN A 188 -15.13 15.01 -7.22
N GLU A 189 -13.80 15.08 -7.10
CA GLU A 189 -13.03 16.28 -7.46
C GLU A 189 -12.98 16.51 -8.98
N ARG A 190 -12.92 15.45 -9.80
CA ARG A 190 -12.84 15.56 -11.26
C ARG A 190 -14.20 15.72 -11.94
N PHE A 191 -15.21 14.96 -11.52
CA PHE A 191 -16.49 14.85 -12.22
C PHE A 191 -17.68 15.40 -11.42
N GLY A 192 -17.44 15.82 -10.18
CA GLY A 192 -18.46 16.37 -9.29
C GLY A 192 -19.26 15.30 -8.54
N THR A 193 -19.91 15.73 -7.46
CA THR A 193 -20.64 14.86 -6.52
C THR A 193 -21.79 14.10 -7.18
N ASN A 194 -22.48 14.68 -8.17
CA ASN A 194 -23.58 13.99 -8.87
C ASN A 194 -23.11 12.74 -9.61
N TYR A 195 -21.91 12.79 -10.21
CA TYR A 195 -21.33 11.64 -10.89
C TYR A 195 -20.85 10.59 -9.87
N GLY A 196 -20.23 11.03 -8.77
CA GLY A 196 -19.90 10.13 -7.65
C GLY A 196 -21.13 9.40 -7.10
N ASP A 197 -22.25 10.12 -6.97
CA ASP A 197 -23.54 9.55 -6.55
C ASP A 197 -24.08 8.52 -7.54
N GLU A 198 -23.91 8.73 -8.85
CA GLU A 198 -24.25 7.73 -9.88
C GLU A 198 -23.38 6.47 -9.77
N VAL A 199 -22.06 6.63 -9.59
CA VAL A 199 -21.13 5.50 -9.37
C VAL A 199 -21.56 4.68 -8.14
N LEU A 200 -21.89 5.34 -7.02
CA LEU A 200 -22.34 4.67 -5.80
C LEU A 200 -23.63 3.87 -6.02
N ARG A 201 -24.59 4.40 -6.79
CA ARG A 201 -25.81 3.68 -7.15
C ARG A 201 -25.53 2.46 -8.02
N CYS A 202 -24.67 2.60 -9.02
CA CYS A 202 -24.31 1.51 -9.93
C CYS A 202 -23.58 0.38 -9.18
N VAL A 203 -22.54 0.72 -8.40
CA VAL A 203 -21.82 -0.26 -7.58
C VAL A 203 -22.75 -0.95 -6.58
N GLY A 204 -23.60 -0.17 -5.89
CA GLY A 204 -24.56 -0.72 -4.94
C GLY A 204 -25.57 -1.69 -5.57
N ASN A 205 -26.07 -1.37 -6.77
CA ASN A 205 -27.00 -2.24 -7.50
C ASN A 205 -26.34 -3.55 -7.96
N GLU A 206 -25.12 -3.49 -8.48
CA GLU A 206 -24.36 -4.69 -8.88
C GLU A 206 -24.07 -5.58 -7.67
N LEU A 207 -23.58 -5.00 -6.57
CA LEU A 207 -23.37 -5.74 -5.32
C LEU A 207 -24.67 -6.38 -4.80
N LEU A 208 -25.79 -5.66 -4.84
CA LEU A 208 -27.09 -6.19 -4.44
C LEU A 208 -27.51 -7.39 -5.29
N SER A 209 -27.29 -7.34 -6.60
CA SER A 209 -27.61 -8.45 -7.50
C SER A 209 -26.81 -9.70 -7.15
N VAL A 210 -25.50 -9.57 -7.03
CA VAL A 210 -24.61 -10.71 -6.77
C VAL A 210 -24.84 -11.30 -5.38
N VAL A 211 -24.97 -10.45 -4.37
CA VAL A 211 -25.17 -10.90 -2.99
C VAL A 211 -26.54 -11.56 -2.81
N ARG A 212 -27.59 -11.07 -3.49
CA ARG A 212 -28.90 -11.72 -3.47
C ARG A 212 -28.89 -13.10 -4.12
N GLU A 213 -28.17 -13.27 -5.24
CA GLU A 213 -27.98 -14.57 -5.89
C GLU A 213 -27.29 -15.57 -4.94
N ALA A 214 -26.32 -15.09 -4.16
CA ALA A 214 -25.66 -15.86 -3.11
C ALA A 214 -26.56 -16.16 -1.88
N GLY A 215 -27.73 -15.53 -1.78
CA GLY A 215 -28.62 -15.65 -0.63
C GLY A 215 -28.20 -14.80 0.57
N GLY A 216 -27.51 -13.68 0.35
CA GLY A 216 -27.05 -12.76 1.38
C GLY A 216 -27.80 -11.44 1.45
N ILE A 217 -27.28 -10.53 2.28
CA ILE A 217 -27.75 -9.15 2.43
C ILE A 217 -26.60 -8.16 2.21
N VAL A 218 -26.91 -6.95 1.77
CA VAL A 218 -25.92 -5.89 1.50
C VAL A 218 -26.41 -4.54 2.05
N CYS A 219 -25.48 -3.72 2.52
CA CYS A 219 -25.72 -2.35 2.96
C CYS A 219 -24.68 -1.39 2.42
N ARG A 220 -25.02 -0.10 2.43
CA ARG A 220 -24.04 0.98 2.38
C ARG A 220 -23.78 1.44 3.80
N SER A 221 -22.54 1.31 4.27
CA SER A 221 -22.20 1.57 5.66
C SER A 221 -21.93 3.05 5.92
N GLU A 222 -21.07 3.65 5.11
CA GLU A 222 -20.70 5.07 5.12
C GLU A 222 -20.07 5.47 3.78
N ALA A 223 -20.20 6.72 3.36
CA ALA A 223 -19.51 7.30 2.20
C ALA A 223 -19.42 6.36 0.95
N ASP A 224 -18.24 5.83 0.67
CA ASP A 224 -17.86 4.96 -0.44
C ASP A 224 -17.74 3.48 -0.07
N LYS A 225 -18.20 3.11 1.13
CA LYS A 225 -18.07 1.76 1.69
C LYS A 225 -19.39 0.99 1.70
N PHE A 226 -19.29 -0.27 1.33
CA PHE A 226 -20.37 -1.24 1.30
C PHE A 226 -20.01 -2.45 2.18
N MET A 227 -21.03 -3.09 2.75
CA MET A 227 -20.86 -4.33 3.50
C MET A 227 -21.81 -5.39 2.97
N ALA A 228 -21.34 -6.63 2.89
CA ALA A 228 -22.17 -7.77 2.50
C ALA A 228 -22.00 -8.93 3.49
N TYR A 229 -23.10 -9.65 3.71
CA TYR A 229 -23.14 -10.87 4.54
C TYR A 229 -23.79 -11.98 3.73
N CYS A 230 -23.04 -13.05 3.42
CA CYS A 230 -23.51 -14.13 2.56
C CYS A 230 -23.00 -15.50 3.02
N PRO A 231 -23.60 -16.61 2.57
CA PRO A 231 -23.11 -17.96 2.85
C PRO A 231 -21.68 -18.18 2.38
N HIS A 232 -20.92 -18.99 3.13
CA HIS A 232 -19.52 -19.28 2.87
C HIS A 232 -19.28 -19.94 1.51
N GLY A 233 -18.14 -19.62 0.89
CA GLY A 233 -17.65 -20.27 -0.33
C GLY A 233 -18.08 -19.57 -1.61
N GLN A 234 -18.29 -18.25 -1.56
CA GLN A 234 -18.54 -17.45 -2.76
C GLN A 234 -17.26 -17.25 -3.58
N ASP A 235 -17.43 -17.05 -4.88
CA ASP A 235 -16.36 -16.57 -5.75
C ASP A 235 -16.25 -15.03 -5.62
N TYR A 236 -15.35 -14.58 -4.76
CA TYR A 236 -15.15 -13.16 -4.47
C TYR A 236 -14.54 -12.40 -5.66
N GLU A 237 -13.73 -13.05 -6.50
CA GLU A 237 -13.19 -12.44 -7.72
C GLU A 237 -14.32 -12.09 -8.67
N THR A 238 -15.19 -13.06 -8.97
CA THR A 238 -16.37 -12.81 -9.80
C THR A 238 -17.30 -11.76 -9.17
N MET A 239 -17.45 -11.76 -7.84
CA MET A 239 -18.25 -10.75 -7.14
C MET A 239 -17.69 -9.33 -7.32
N LEU A 240 -16.37 -9.17 -7.13
CA LEU A 240 -15.67 -7.90 -7.25
C LEU A 240 -15.63 -7.40 -8.69
N GLU A 241 -15.40 -8.28 -9.66
CA GLU A 241 -15.45 -7.96 -11.09
C GLU A 241 -16.83 -7.45 -11.51
N LYS A 242 -17.90 -8.15 -11.09
CA LYS A 242 -19.27 -7.73 -11.38
C LYS A 242 -19.58 -6.37 -10.77
N ALA A 243 -19.18 -6.13 -9.52
CA ALA A 243 -19.36 -4.85 -8.84
C ALA A 243 -18.55 -3.72 -9.48
N SER A 244 -17.34 -4.02 -9.98
CA SER A 244 -16.45 -3.04 -10.62
C SER A 244 -17.01 -2.50 -11.93
N ARG A 245 -17.90 -3.23 -12.61
CA ARG A 245 -18.66 -2.70 -13.77
C ARG A 245 -19.49 -1.47 -13.40
N GLY A 246 -19.87 -1.31 -12.13
CA GLY A 246 -20.56 -0.11 -11.66
C GLY A 246 -19.71 1.16 -11.67
N ILE A 247 -18.37 1.04 -11.75
CA ILE A 247 -17.43 2.15 -11.91
C ILE A 247 -17.27 2.51 -13.40
N ALA A 248 -17.39 1.53 -14.30
CA ALA A 248 -17.12 1.67 -15.73
C ALA A 248 -18.25 2.41 -16.49
N GLY A 249 -18.26 3.74 -16.41
CA GLY A 249 -19.05 4.61 -17.30
C GLY A 249 -18.23 5.14 -18.48
N GLU A 250 -18.87 5.78 -19.47
CA GLU A 250 -18.24 6.35 -20.69
C GLU A 250 -17.08 7.35 -20.43
N ASN A 251 -16.89 7.81 -19.18
CA ASN A 251 -15.84 8.73 -18.76
C ASN A 251 -14.79 8.11 -17.79
N ALA A 252 -14.87 6.80 -17.51
CA ALA A 252 -14.07 6.13 -16.47
C ALA A 252 -12.69 5.64 -16.93
N GLU A 253 -12.40 5.66 -18.24
CA GLU A 253 -11.13 5.16 -18.81
C GLU A 253 -9.89 5.95 -18.36
N ASP A 254 -10.07 7.13 -17.75
CA ASP A 254 -8.99 8.05 -17.37
C ASP A 254 -8.83 8.21 -15.83
N THR A 255 -9.51 7.37 -15.06
CA THR A 255 -9.40 7.32 -13.59
C THR A 255 -8.83 6.00 -13.11
N GLN A 256 -7.70 6.07 -12.41
CA GLN A 256 -7.07 4.96 -11.70
C GLN A 256 -7.88 4.62 -10.43
N THR A 257 -9.17 4.29 -10.59
CA THR A 257 -10.11 3.97 -9.51
C THR A 257 -10.61 2.54 -9.69
N TRP A 258 -10.51 1.74 -8.63
CA TRP A 258 -10.93 0.35 -8.60
C TRP A 258 -11.56 0.01 -7.24
N LEU A 259 -12.29 -1.09 -7.17
CA LEU A 259 -12.81 -1.60 -5.91
C LEU A 259 -11.74 -2.38 -5.15
N ARG A 260 -11.71 -2.24 -3.83
CA ARG A 260 -11.04 -3.19 -2.95
C ARG A 260 -12.07 -3.95 -2.14
N MET A 261 -11.75 -5.20 -1.82
CA MET A 261 -12.58 -6.08 -1.01
C MET A 261 -11.77 -6.66 0.13
N GLY A 262 -12.38 -6.71 1.30
CA GLY A 262 -11.86 -7.39 2.47
C GLY A 262 -12.87 -8.45 2.90
N VAL A 263 -12.39 -9.67 3.12
CA VAL A 263 -13.23 -10.83 3.40
C VAL A 263 -12.81 -11.44 4.73
N TYR A 264 -13.75 -11.61 5.65
CA TYR A 264 -13.59 -12.50 6.80
C TYR A 264 -14.43 -13.76 6.56
N GLU A 265 -13.75 -14.84 6.19
CA GLU A 265 -14.38 -16.10 5.82
C GLU A 265 -14.82 -16.90 7.04
N SER A 266 -15.90 -17.68 6.88
CA SER A 266 -16.42 -18.61 7.89
C SER A 266 -16.44 -17.99 9.29
N VAL A 267 -17.16 -16.87 9.41
CA VAL A 267 -17.09 -15.98 10.56
C VAL A 267 -17.41 -16.68 11.88
N ASP A 268 -16.69 -16.32 12.93
CA ASP A 268 -17.04 -16.73 14.29
C ASP A 268 -18.33 -16.03 14.74
N LYS A 269 -19.43 -16.78 14.72
CA LYS A 269 -20.76 -16.29 15.11
C LYS A 269 -20.90 -15.97 16.60
N THR A 270 -19.94 -16.34 17.44
CA THR A 270 -19.92 -15.94 18.86
C THR A 270 -19.54 -14.48 19.04
N LEU A 271 -18.87 -13.88 18.04
CA LEU A 271 -18.56 -12.46 18.02
C LEU A 271 -19.80 -11.64 17.66
N GLU A 272 -19.87 -10.45 18.24
CA GLU A 272 -20.81 -9.42 17.81
C GLU A 272 -20.64 -9.13 16.31
N THR A 273 -21.75 -8.94 15.61
CA THR A 273 -21.77 -8.78 14.15
C THR A 273 -20.82 -7.66 13.70
N GLU A 274 -20.79 -6.52 14.40
CA GLU A 274 -19.92 -5.39 14.06
C GLU A 274 -18.43 -5.79 14.03
N ARG A 275 -17.97 -6.57 15.02
CA ARG A 275 -16.58 -7.04 15.08
C ARG A 275 -16.19 -7.94 13.91
N ARG A 276 -17.15 -8.66 13.32
CA ARG A 276 -16.89 -9.49 12.12
C ARG A 276 -16.61 -8.61 10.90
N PHE A 277 -17.33 -7.50 10.78
CA PHE A 277 -17.11 -6.52 9.72
C PHE A 277 -15.86 -5.66 9.95
N ASP A 278 -15.46 -5.42 11.20
CA ASP A 278 -14.16 -4.82 11.49
C ASP A 278 -13.02 -5.72 11.00
N ARG A 279 -13.11 -7.05 11.18
CA ARG A 279 -12.13 -8.01 10.64
C ARG A 279 -12.07 -7.99 9.12
N ALA A 280 -13.22 -8.00 8.46
CA ALA A 280 -13.28 -7.86 7.01
C ALA A 280 -12.68 -6.51 6.54
N ARG A 281 -12.92 -5.41 7.28
CA ARG A 281 -12.30 -4.10 6.98
C ARG A 281 -10.78 -4.15 7.10
N MET A 282 -10.23 -4.76 8.15
CA MET A 282 -8.78 -4.93 8.31
C MET A 282 -8.20 -5.68 7.10
N ALA A 283 -8.87 -6.74 6.64
CA ALA A 283 -8.46 -7.45 5.44
C ALA A 283 -8.43 -6.56 4.20
N ALA A 284 -9.45 -5.71 3.98
CA ALA A 284 -9.45 -4.73 2.88
C ALA A 284 -8.27 -3.75 2.97
N ASP A 285 -7.84 -3.39 4.18
CA ASP A 285 -6.75 -2.46 4.39
C ASP A 285 -5.37 -3.07 4.07
N THR A 286 -5.20 -4.39 4.19
CA THR A 286 -3.95 -5.08 3.76
C THR A 286 -3.65 -4.98 2.28
N VAL A 287 -4.68 -4.74 1.45
CA VAL A 287 -4.55 -4.59 -0.01
C VAL A 287 -4.68 -3.14 -0.46
N ARG A 288 -4.67 -2.19 0.48
CA ARG A 288 -4.75 -0.75 0.20
C ARG A 288 -3.56 -0.32 -0.67
N GLY A 289 -3.86 0.31 -1.81
CA GLY A 289 -2.85 0.81 -2.75
C GLY A 289 -2.29 -0.24 -3.71
N SER A 290 -2.63 -1.54 -3.55
CA SER A 290 -2.31 -2.56 -4.53
C SER A 290 -3.36 -2.60 -5.63
N PHE A 291 -2.92 -2.45 -6.89
CA PHE A 291 -3.77 -2.65 -8.05
C PHE A 291 -3.84 -4.13 -8.47
N ALA A 292 -2.75 -4.88 -8.24
CA ALA A 292 -2.62 -6.29 -8.59
C ALA A 292 -3.45 -7.20 -7.66
N ASN A 293 -3.48 -6.88 -6.36
CA ASN A 293 -4.26 -7.62 -5.38
C ASN A 293 -5.38 -6.70 -4.86
N GLN A 294 -6.61 -6.97 -5.25
CA GLN A 294 -7.78 -6.15 -4.87
C GLN A 294 -8.61 -6.80 -3.74
N ILE A 295 -8.31 -8.05 -3.39
CA ILE A 295 -9.02 -8.83 -2.38
C ILE A 295 -8.04 -9.20 -1.27
N GLY A 296 -8.33 -8.75 -0.05
CA GLY A 296 -7.65 -9.18 1.16
C GLY A 296 -8.53 -10.16 1.93
N VAL A 297 -7.95 -11.26 2.41
CA VAL A 297 -8.63 -12.22 3.28
C VAL A 297 -8.09 -12.08 4.69
N TYR A 298 -8.99 -12.01 5.66
CA TYR A 298 -8.65 -11.88 7.06
C TYR A 298 -7.91 -13.14 7.54
N ASP A 299 -6.68 -12.94 7.99
CA ASP A 299 -5.89 -13.91 8.74
C ASP A 299 -5.81 -13.46 10.19
N ALA A 300 -5.98 -14.39 11.14
CA ALA A 300 -5.81 -14.11 12.56
C ALA A 300 -4.40 -13.57 12.88
N LEU A 301 -3.38 -14.00 12.12
CA LEU A 301 -2.00 -13.51 12.28
C LEU A 301 -1.85 -12.03 11.87
N LEU A 302 -2.59 -11.59 10.84
CA LEU A 302 -2.61 -10.18 10.41
C LEU A 302 -3.21 -9.28 11.50
N HIS A 303 -4.30 -9.73 12.13
CA HIS A 303 -4.92 -8.99 13.23
C HIS A 303 -4.05 -8.89 14.47
N GLU A 304 -3.36 -9.97 14.84
CA GLU A 304 -2.42 -9.93 15.95
C GLU A 304 -1.27 -8.96 15.69
N LYS A 305 -0.77 -8.89 14.44
CA LYS A 305 0.25 -7.92 14.03
C LYS A 305 -0.25 -6.48 14.15
N GLU A 306 -1.48 -6.20 13.73
CA GLU A 306 -2.06 -4.85 13.79
C GLU A 306 -2.30 -4.39 15.24
N LEU A 307 -2.90 -5.25 16.08
CA LEU A 307 -3.04 -4.98 17.52
C LEU A 307 -1.69 -4.78 18.20
N TYR A 308 -0.67 -5.56 17.79
CA TYR A 308 0.68 -5.39 18.27
C TYR A 308 1.26 -4.03 17.87
N SER A 309 1.10 -3.61 16.61
CA SER A 309 1.53 -2.28 16.14
C SER A 309 0.80 -1.15 16.87
N GLU A 310 -0.54 -1.17 16.97
CA GLU A 310 -1.31 -0.15 17.68
C GLU A 310 -0.81 0.02 19.12
N ARG A 311 -0.57 -1.11 19.81
CA ARG A 311 -0.02 -1.09 21.15
C ARG A 311 1.35 -0.41 21.23
N LEU A 312 2.25 -0.68 20.27
CA LEU A 312 3.56 -0.04 20.23
C LEU A 312 3.46 1.49 20.02
N ILE A 313 2.47 1.97 19.24
CA ILE A 313 2.22 3.40 19.07
C ILE A 313 1.71 4.01 20.39
N ASP A 314 0.71 3.37 21.01
CA ASP A 314 0.08 3.87 22.23
C ASP A 314 1.07 3.94 23.41
N ASP A 315 1.94 2.93 23.54
CA ASP A 315 2.92 2.84 24.62
C ASP A 315 4.13 3.79 24.42
N PHE A 316 4.32 4.38 23.23
CA PHE A 316 5.48 5.24 22.89
C PHE A 316 5.69 6.40 23.86
N ALA A 317 4.63 7.14 24.19
CA ALA A 317 4.74 8.34 25.03
C ALA A 317 5.18 7.98 26.46
N ALA A 318 4.69 6.86 26.99
CA ALA A 318 5.13 6.33 28.29
C ALA A 318 6.57 5.81 28.20
N ALA A 319 6.93 5.12 27.12
CA ALA A 319 8.25 4.56 26.91
C ALA A 319 9.37 5.60 26.92
N ILE A 320 9.18 6.76 26.27
CA ILE A 320 10.14 7.87 26.33
C ILE A 320 10.26 8.44 27.75
N LYS A 321 9.14 8.63 28.44
CA LYS A 321 9.10 9.23 29.78
C LYS A 321 9.74 8.33 30.84
N GLU A 322 9.53 7.03 30.72
CA GLU A 322 10.02 6.00 31.64
C GLU A 322 11.39 5.44 31.25
N GLN A 323 12.02 6.00 30.22
CA GLN A 323 13.35 5.60 29.73
C GLN A 323 13.42 4.11 29.35
N GLN A 324 12.34 3.59 28.74
CA GLN A 324 12.26 2.20 28.30
C GLN A 324 13.09 1.94 27.02
N PHE A 325 13.41 2.99 26.26
CA PHE A 325 14.34 2.90 25.14
C PHE A 325 15.78 3.01 25.66
N GLU A 326 16.57 1.99 25.38
CA GLU A 326 17.98 1.88 25.75
C GLU A 326 18.87 1.85 24.51
N VAL A 327 20.11 2.32 24.68
CA VAL A 327 21.12 2.30 23.62
C VAL A 327 22.07 1.15 23.87
N TYR A 328 22.14 0.25 22.89
CA TYR A 328 23.15 -0.80 22.80
C TYR A 328 24.25 -0.32 21.85
N PHE A 329 25.46 -0.81 22.04
CA PHE A 329 26.63 -0.41 21.28
C PHE A 329 27.25 -1.61 20.60
N GLN A 330 27.48 -1.52 19.30
CA GLN A 330 28.20 -2.54 18.57
C GLN A 330 29.56 -2.00 18.12
N PRO A 331 30.69 -2.61 18.53
CA PRO A 331 32.02 -2.12 18.18
C PRO A 331 32.36 -2.34 16.69
N LYS A 332 33.06 -1.36 16.11
CA LYS A 332 33.63 -1.37 14.76
C LYS A 332 35.15 -1.48 14.85
N PHE A 333 35.75 -2.42 14.12
CA PHE A 333 37.19 -2.69 14.17
C PHE A 333 37.87 -2.40 12.83
N ASP A 334 39.02 -1.73 12.87
CA ASP A 334 39.98 -1.71 11.77
C ASP A 334 40.64 -3.09 11.70
N ILE A 335 40.67 -3.68 10.50
CA ILE A 335 41.18 -5.03 10.29
C ILE A 335 42.47 -5.08 9.48
N GLN A 336 42.96 -3.91 9.04
CA GLN A 336 44.17 -3.80 8.23
C GLN A 336 45.44 -3.82 9.09
N SER A 337 45.33 -3.53 10.38
CA SER A 337 46.42 -3.77 11.34
C SER A 337 46.57 -5.26 11.68
N GLU A 338 47.82 -5.69 12.00
CA GLU A 338 48.11 -7.08 12.43
C GLU A 338 47.21 -7.54 13.59
N ILE A 339 46.86 -6.61 14.48
CA ILE A 339 45.89 -6.81 15.56
C ILE A 339 44.70 -5.89 15.24
N PRO A 340 43.47 -6.40 15.13
CA PRO A 340 42.31 -5.55 14.91
C PRO A 340 42.15 -4.50 16.02
N VAL A 341 41.92 -3.24 15.63
CA VAL A 341 41.83 -2.11 16.57
C VAL A 341 40.42 -1.54 16.56
N LEU A 342 39.84 -1.32 17.75
CA LEU A 342 38.55 -0.65 17.89
C LEU A 342 38.64 0.78 17.32
N VAL A 343 37.79 1.14 16.36
CA VAL A 343 37.78 2.48 15.73
C VAL A 343 36.64 3.31 16.27
N SER A 344 35.43 2.77 16.22
CA SER A 344 34.18 3.43 16.61
C SER A 344 33.18 2.38 17.11
N ALA A 345 31.95 2.80 17.41
CA ALA A 345 30.84 1.89 17.63
C ALA A 345 29.55 2.45 17.04
N GLU A 346 28.58 1.59 16.79
CA GLU A 346 27.24 1.98 16.39
C GLU A 346 26.28 1.95 17.59
N ALA A 347 25.48 3.01 17.74
CA ALA A 347 24.40 3.10 18.70
C ALA A 347 23.09 2.53 18.12
N LEU A 348 22.65 1.42 18.71
CA LEU A 348 21.48 0.66 18.29
C LEU A 348 20.40 0.72 19.37
N VAL A 349 19.22 1.24 19.01
CA VAL A 349 18.10 1.32 19.95
C VAL A 349 17.54 -0.07 20.27
N ARG A 350 17.18 -0.29 21.53
CA ARG A 350 16.40 -1.44 22.02
C ARG A 350 15.28 -0.94 22.90
N TRP A 351 14.10 -1.53 22.79
CA TRP A 351 12.96 -1.16 23.63
C TRP A 351 12.70 -2.23 24.69
N ASN A 352 13.02 -1.91 25.94
CA ASN A 352 12.71 -2.72 27.11
C ASN A 352 11.26 -2.48 27.55
N HIS A 353 10.33 -3.11 26.84
CA HIS A 353 8.90 -2.98 27.11
C HIS A 353 8.51 -3.77 28.37
N PRO A 354 7.80 -3.17 29.34
CA PRO A 354 7.50 -3.81 30.63
C PRO A 354 6.71 -5.12 30.51
N THR A 355 5.82 -5.22 29.53
CA THR A 355 4.98 -6.40 29.28
C THR A 355 5.39 -7.26 28.10
N LEU A 356 6.03 -6.70 27.06
CA LEU A 356 6.39 -7.42 25.83
C LEU A 356 7.84 -7.94 25.87
N GLY A 357 8.63 -7.52 26.86
CA GLY A 357 10.06 -7.82 26.92
C GLY A 357 10.85 -6.94 25.96
N MET A 358 11.96 -7.47 25.43
CA MET A 358 12.79 -6.73 24.49
C MET A 358 12.17 -6.71 23.09
N VAL A 359 11.76 -5.53 22.64
CA VAL A 359 11.27 -5.29 21.28
C VAL A 359 12.42 -4.73 20.43
N PHE A 360 12.64 -5.33 19.25
CA PHE A 360 13.71 -4.97 18.34
C PHE A 360 13.30 -3.88 17.34
N PRO A 361 14.26 -3.08 16.83
CA PRO A 361 13.99 -1.96 15.91
C PRO A 361 13.10 -2.28 14.71
N GLY A 362 13.30 -3.44 14.07
CA GLY A 362 12.51 -3.84 12.91
C GLY A 362 11.00 -3.97 13.16
N ALA A 363 10.57 -4.03 14.42
CA ALA A 363 9.15 -4.04 14.79
C ALA A 363 8.53 -2.65 14.97
N PHE A 364 9.31 -1.61 15.28
CA PHE A 364 8.77 -0.29 15.64
C PHE A 364 9.33 0.88 14.83
N ILE A 365 10.53 0.78 14.24
CA ILE A 365 11.10 1.88 13.45
C ILE A 365 10.22 2.19 12.23
N PRO A 366 9.82 1.21 11.37
CA PRO A 366 8.95 1.51 10.23
C PRO A 366 7.62 2.13 10.66
N LEU A 367 7.06 1.63 11.77
CA LEU A 367 5.82 2.12 12.34
C LEU A 367 5.91 3.58 12.81
N PHE A 368 7.03 3.94 13.44
CA PHE A 368 7.27 5.29 13.93
C PHE A 368 7.64 6.26 12.81
N GLU A 369 8.22 5.79 11.71
CA GLU A 369 8.38 6.58 10.50
C GLU A 369 7.01 6.91 9.89
N GLU A 370 6.15 5.92 9.68
CA GLU A 370 4.81 6.11 9.10
C GLU A 370 3.92 7.08 9.91
N ASN A 371 4.06 7.07 11.24
CA ASN A 371 3.25 7.89 12.15
C ASN A 371 3.96 9.16 12.65
N GLY A 372 5.15 9.48 12.13
CA GLY A 372 5.91 10.69 12.49
C GLY A 372 6.45 10.72 13.92
N LEU A 373 6.52 9.57 14.60
CA LEU A 373 7.09 9.44 15.93
C LEU A 373 8.62 9.30 15.91
N ILE A 374 9.21 8.92 14.77
CA ILE A 374 10.63 8.60 14.65
C ILE A 374 11.54 9.76 15.06
N GLN A 375 11.26 11.00 14.64
CA GLN A 375 12.07 12.18 15.01
C GLN A 375 12.20 12.36 16.53
N ARG A 376 11.12 12.06 17.28
CA ARG A 376 11.13 12.15 18.74
C ARG A 376 11.98 11.06 19.37
N LEU A 377 12.00 9.87 18.78
CA LEU A 377 12.85 8.77 19.20
C LEU A 377 14.32 9.07 18.88
N ASP A 378 14.62 9.51 17.66
CA ASP A 378 15.96 9.84 17.20
C ASP A 378 16.61 10.88 18.09
N ILE A 379 15.92 12.00 18.39
CA ILE A 379 16.39 13.02 19.33
C ILE A 379 16.66 12.43 20.73
N TYR A 380 15.82 11.51 21.21
CA TYR A 380 16.01 10.84 22.50
C TYR A 380 17.27 9.97 22.48
N ILE A 381 17.47 9.18 21.41
CA ILE A 381 18.62 8.29 21.24
C ILE A 381 19.91 9.08 21.05
N TRP A 382 19.92 10.14 20.24
CA TRP A 382 21.09 11.01 20.06
C TRP A 382 21.55 11.63 21.38
N ARG A 383 20.62 12.11 22.21
CA ARG A 383 20.95 12.62 23.56
C ARG A 383 21.48 11.53 24.48
N ALA A 384 20.86 10.35 24.47
CA ALA A 384 21.29 9.23 25.30
C ALA A 384 22.71 8.77 24.91
N THR A 385 23.00 8.68 23.61
CA THR A 385 24.33 8.37 23.07
C THR A 385 25.35 9.44 23.44
N ALA A 386 25.04 10.72 23.21
CA ALA A 386 25.91 11.83 23.58
C ALA A 386 26.25 11.87 25.08
N ALA A 387 25.29 11.54 25.94
CA ALA A 387 25.51 11.41 27.38
C ALA A 387 26.53 10.31 27.71
N ARG A 388 26.47 9.16 27.02
CA ARG A 388 27.41 8.05 27.22
C ARG A 388 28.81 8.37 26.71
N ILE A 389 28.93 9.00 25.54
CA ILE A 389 30.23 9.46 25.03
C ILE A 389 30.90 10.40 26.04
N LYS A 390 30.14 11.37 26.59
CA LYS A 390 30.66 12.30 27.61
C LYS A 390 31.12 11.58 28.88
N GLU A 391 30.35 10.60 29.34
CA GLU A 391 30.70 9.78 30.50
C GLU A 391 32.01 9.03 30.26
N TRP A 392 32.15 8.35 29.12
CA TRP A 392 33.35 7.60 28.78
C TRP A 392 34.57 8.50 28.61
N LYS A 393 34.41 9.67 27.99
CA LYS A 393 35.46 10.68 27.86
C LYS A 393 35.95 11.15 29.23
N THR A 394 35.05 11.36 30.17
CA THR A 394 35.39 11.83 31.52
C THR A 394 36.03 10.73 32.38
N ARG A 395 35.53 9.49 32.28
CA ARG A 395 35.90 8.37 33.15
C ARG A 395 37.14 7.61 32.67
N PHE A 396 37.28 7.43 31.36
CA PHE A 396 38.32 6.59 30.76
C PHE A 396 39.32 7.37 29.91
N ASN A 397 39.16 8.70 29.78
CA ASN A 397 39.92 9.54 28.85
C ASN A 397 39.89 9.00 27.41
N LEU A 398 38.79 8.33 27.04
CA LEU A 398 38.61 7.70 25.75
C LEU A 398 37.88 8.65 24.79
N VAL A 399 38.34 8.67 23.54
CA VAL A 399 37.68 9.35 22.43
C VAL A 399 37.41 8.31 21.33
N ALA A 400 36.50 7.37 21.58
CA ALA A 400 35.99 6.48 20.54
C ALA A 400 34.67 7.08 20.01
N PRO A 401 34.60 7.47 18.73
CA PRO A 401 33.38 8.00 18.14
C PRO A 401 32.27 6.96 18.15
N VAL A 402 31.03 7.43 18.27
CA VAL A 402 29.85 6.57 18.14
C VAL A 402 28.97 7.10 17.01
N SER A 403 28.56 6.21 16.13
CA SER A 403 27.62 6.50 15.05
C SER A 403 26.19 6.34 15.52
N VAL A 404 25.31 7.24 15.07
CA VAL A 404 23.86 7.19 15.31
C VAL A 404 23.11 7.21 14.00
N ASN A 405 22.06 6.40 13.93
CA ASN A 405 21.12 6.39 12.82
C ASN A 405 20.37 7.73 12.74
N VAL A 406 20.19 8.22 11.51
CA VAL A 406 19.38 9.40 11.18
C VAL A 406 18.29 8.96 10.23
N SER A 407 17.03 9.01 10.69
CA SER A 407 15.91 8.58 9.86
C SER A 407 15.77 9.42 8.59
N ARG A 408 15.12 8.84 7.58
CA ARG A 408 14.76 9.58 6.37
C ARG A 408 14.00 10.86 6.70
N ILE A 409 13.08 10.81 7.65
CA ILE A 409 12.21 11.92 8.03
C ILE A 409 13.02 13.06 8.66
N ASP A 410 14.07 12.74 9.42
CA ASP A 410 14.98 13.74 9.99
C ASP A 410 15.83 14.44 8.92
N MET A 411 16.23 13.74 7.86
CA MET A 411 16.99 14.33 6.74
C MET A 411 16.21 15.42 5.97
N TYR A 412 14.89 15.39 6.05
CA TYR A 412 14.01 16.43 5.48
C TYR A 412 13.76 17.59 6.44
N ASP A 413 14.19 17.53 7.71
CA ASP A 413 14.02 18.63 8.67
C ASP A 413 15.03 19.77 8.37
N PRO A 414 14.56 20.98 8.01
CA PRO A 414 15.43 22.15 7.79
C PRO A 414 16.19 22.62 9.04
N HIS A 415 15.95 22.03 10.21
CA HIS A 415 16.56 22.38 11.49
C HIS A 415 17.43 21.26 12.09
N LEU A 416 17.66 20.16 11.36
CA LEU A 416 18.48 19.02 11.80
C LEU A 416 19.87 19.46 12.31
N ASP A 417 20.54 20.34 11.57
CA ASP A 417 21.85 20.89 11.92
C ASP A 417 21.87 21.56 13.30
N ARG A 418 20.85 22.38 13.60
CA ARG A 418 20.69 23.08 14.88
C ARG A 418 20.41 22.11 16.02
N ILE A 419 19.62 21.07 15.76
CA ILE A 419 19.28 20.04 16.76
C ILE A 419 20.56 19.30 17.16
N LEU A 420 21.31 18.79 16.18
CA LEU A 420 22.56 18.06 16.42
C LEU A 420 23.61 18.93 17.11
N LEU A 421 23.81 20.16 16.65
CA LEU A 421 24.73 21.12 17.29
C LEU A 421 24.33 21.43 18.74
N GLY A 422 23.02 21.56 19.00
CA GLY A 422 22.50 21.76 20.35
C GLY A 422 22.85 20.60 21.30
N ILE A 423 22.72 19.35 20.82
CA ILE A 423 23.09 18.14 21.57
C ILE A 423 24.60 18.11 21.83
N LEU A 424 25.44 18.36 20.82
CA LEU A 424 26.89 18.42 21.00
C LEU A 424 27.30 19.48 22.04
N GLN A 425 26.67 20.65 21.99
CA GLN A 425 26.93 21.72 22.96
C GLN A 425 26.51 21.34 24.39
N GLU A 426 25.33 20.72 24.55
CA GLU A 426 24.81 20.24 25.84
C GLU A 426 25.78 19.25 26.51
N TYR A 427 26.35 18.33 25.73
CA TYR A 427 27.24 17.29 26.22
C TYR A 427 28.74 17.62 26.09
N SER A 428 29.08 18.80 25.54
CA SER A 428 30.47 19.24 25.34
C SER A 428 31.29 18.28 24.47
N LEU A 429 30.68 17.84 23.37
CA LEU A 429 31.26 16.94 22.37
C LEU A 429 31.67 17.72 21.11
N SER A 430 32.66 17.21 20.37
CA SER A 430 32.96 17.66 19.01
C SER A 430 32.21 16.85 17.96
N THR A 431 32.11 17.39 16.75
CA THR A 431 31.43 16.73 15.61
C THR A 431 32.06 15.41 15.20
N SER A 432 33.35 15.21 15.50
CA SER A 432 34.07 13.94 15.28
C SER A 432 33.76 12.85 16.30
N GLU A 433 33.04 13.15 17.39
CA GLU A 433 32.71 12.18 18.44
C GLU A 433 31.33 11.53 18.21
N LEU A 434 30.45 12.17 17.44
CA LEU A 434 29.13 11.67 17.07
C LEU A 434 29.03 11.59 15.54
N LEU A 435 29.13 10.37 15.00
CA LEU A 435 29.02 10.10 13.57
C LEU A 435 27.55 9.93 13.19
N LEU A 436 27.19 10.21 11.94
CA LEU A 436 25.81 10.12 11.46
C LEU A 436 25.70 9.01 10.42
N GLU A 437 24.75 8.09 10.60
CA GLU A 437 24.46 7.06 9.61
C GLU A 437 23.16 7.39 8.88
N ILE A 438 23.20 7.28 7.55
CA ILE A 438 22.04 7.50 6.68
C ILE A 438 21.83 6.27 5.81
N THR A 439 20.59 5.83 5.63
CA THR A 439 20.31 4.64 4.82
C THR A 439 20.30 4.95 3.32
N GLU A 440 20.67 3.98 2.49
CA GLU A 440 20.62 4.09 1.02
C GLU A 440 19.24 4.54 0.51
N SER A 441 18.16 4.03 1.12
CA SER A 441 16.78 4.33 0.73
C SER A 441 16.38 5.81 0.88
N ALA A 442 17.09 6.57 1.71
CA ALA A 442 16.87 8.01 1.84
C ALA A 442 17.19 8.75 0.53
N TYR A 443 18.16 8.26 -0.26
CA TYR A 443 18.63 8.90 -1.50
C TYR A 443 17.65 8.77 -2.69
N THR A 444 16.85 7.70 -2.74
CA THR A 444 16.16 7.28 -3.99
C THR A 444 14.96 8.13 -4.44
N GLN A 445 14.33 8.93 -3.57
CA GLN A 445 13.15 9.74 -3.97
C GLN A 445 13.48 11.21 -4.27
N ASP A 446 14.34 11.84 -3.46
CA ASP A 446 14.72 13.25 -3.62
C ASP A 446 16.21 13.43 -3.29
N SER A 447 17.06 12.98 -4.22
CA SER A 447 18.51 13.00 -4.05
C SER A 447 19.08 14.41 -3.88
N ALA A 448 18.48 15.42 -4.49
CA ALA A 448 18.98 16.79 -4.43
C ALA A 448 18.94 17.36 -3.01
N GLN A 449 17.82 17.19 -2.31
CA GLN A 449 17.69 17.65 -0.93
C GLN A 449 18.62 16.88 0.02
N ILE A 450 18.73 15.56 -0.14
CA ILE A 450 19.62 14.74 0.69
C ILE A 450 21.08 15.16 0.50
N ILE A 451 21.52 15.36 -0.75
CA ILE A 451 22.87 15.85 -1.06
C ILE A 451 23.13 17.20 -0.38
N GLU A 452 22.17 18.13 -0.42
CA GLU A 452 22.30 19.44 0.23
C GLU A 452 22.43 19.30 1.75
N THR A 453 21.56 18.52 2.40
CA THR A 453 21.60 18.28 3.84
C THR A 453 22.93 17.64 4.28
N VAL A 454 23.38 16.58 3.59
CA VAL A 454 24.64 15.90 3.89
C VAL A 454 25.83 16.83 3.68
N SER A 455 25.84 17.60 2.59
CA SER A 455 26.90 18.60 2.33
C SER A 455 26.97 19.65 3.43
N ASN A 456 25.82 20.13 3.92
CA ASN A 456 25.76 21.08 5.03
C ASN A 456 26.33 20.47 6.31
N LEU A 457 25.90 19.26 6.70
CA LEU A 457 26.39 18.56 7.89
C LEU A 457 27.91 18.33 7.85
N ARG A 458 28.45 17.92 6.70
CA ARG A 458 29.90 17.78 6.53
C ARG A 458 30.64 19.11 6.57
N SER A 459 30.06 20.19 6.05
CA SER A 459 30.67 21.52 6.13
C SER A 459 30.80 22.03 7.58
N ILE A 460 29.89 21.59 8.47
CA ILE A 460 29.93 21.85 9.92
C ILE A 460 31.00 20.97 10.59
N GLY A 461 31.35 19.83 10.00
CA GLY A 461 32.39 18.92 10.45
C GLY A 461 31.87 17.58 10.99
N PHE A 462 30.59 17.25 10.79
CA PHE A 462 30.09 15.90 11.05
C PHE A 462 30.66 14.92 10.03
N GLN A 463 30.90 13.69 10.48
CA GLN A 463 31.23 12.57 9.60
C GLN A 463 29.96 11.79 9.29
N VAL A 464 29.75 11.48 8.01
CA VAL A 464 28.53 10.82 7.53
C VAL A 464 28.89 9.46 6.92
N GLU A 465 28.30 8.39 7.45
CA GLU A 465 28.43 7.02 6.99
C GLU A 465 27.14 6.62 6.23
N MET A 466 27.28 5.98 5.08
CA MET A 466 26.14 5.40 4.36
C MET A 466 25.88 3.99 4.86
N ASP A 467 24.64 3.70 5.22
CA ASP A 467 24.18 2.43 5.76
C ASP A 467 23.34 1.62 4.77
N ASP A 468 23.25 0.31 5.02
CA ASP A 468 22.49 -0.67 4.24
C ASP A 468 22.84 -0.73 2.74
N PHE A 469 24.09 -0.38 2.35
CA PHE A 469 24.48 -0.37 0.94
C PHE A 469 24.43 -1.77 0.33
N GLY A 470 23.70 -1.90 -0.79
CA GLY A 470 23.55 -3.17 -1.52
C GLY A 470 22.23 -3.90 -1.26
N THR A 471 21.34 -3.35 -0.44
CA THR A 471 19.98 -3.89 -0.20
C THR A 471 18.94 -3.41 -1.22
N GLY A 472 19.25 -2.36 -1.98
CA GLY A 472 18.35 -1.72 -2.95
C GLY A 472 18.95 -1.58 -4.37
N TYR A 473 18.36 -0.70 -5.18
CA TYR A 473 18.85 -0.34 -6.51
C TYR A 473 20.10 0.56 -6.38
N SER A 474 21.24 -0.05 -6.05
CA SER A 474 22.48 0.69 -5.79
C SER A 474 22.92 1.49 -7.02
N SER A 475 22.75 2.81 -6.95
CA SER A 475 23.18 3.72 -8.00
C SER A 475 24.63 4.10 -7.77
N LEU A 476 25.53 3.72 -8.66
CA LEU A 476 26.94 4.11 -8.62
C LEU A 476 27.12 5.65 -8.65
N ASN A 477 26.13 6.37 -9.19
CA ASN A 477 26.12 7.83 -9.18
C ASN A 477 25.84 8.43 -7.80
N MET A 478 25.20 7.69 -6.91
CA MET A 478 25.09 8.10 -5.50
C MET A 478 26.48 8.19 -4.88
N LEU A 479 27.32 7.17 -5.07
CA LEU A 479 28.67 7.12 -4.48
C LEU A 479 29.56 8.27 -4.97
N SER A 480 29.40 8.71 -6.23
CA SER A 480 30.20 9.79 -6.79
C SER A 480 29.69 11.20 -6.45
N SER A 481 28.38 11.36 -6.19
CA SER A 481 27.75 12.66 -5.97
C SER A 481 27.50 12.99 -4.50
N LEU A 482 27.26 11.96 -3.66
CA LEU A 482 26.98 12.15 -2.25
C LEU A 482 28.31 12.20 -1.46
N PRO A 483 28.59 13.29 -0.76
CA PRO A 483 29.85 13.44 -0.06
C PRO A 483 29.80 12.58 1.22
N LEU A 484 30.39 11.39 1.20
CA LEU A 484 30.43 10.45 2.32
C LEU A 484 31.81 10.36 2.99
N ASP A 485 31.84 9.90 4.24
CA ASP A 485 33.07 9.61 5.01
C ASP A 485 33.31 8.11 5.24
N ALA A 486 32.29 7.27 5.07
CA ALA A 486 32.40 5.81 5.01
C ALA A 486 31.20 5.18 4.29
N LEU A 487 31.39 3.97 3.77
CA LEU A 487 30.35 3.14 3.14
C LEU A 487 30.19 1.83 3.91
N LYS A 488 29.00 1.54 4.43
CA LYS A 488 28.69 0.30 5.16
C LYS A 488 28.01 -0.71 4.21
N LEU A 489 28.61 -1.89 4.04
CA LEU A 489 28.05 -3.00 3.25
C LEU A 489 27.11 -3.82 4.14
N ASP A 490 25.86 -3.97 3.71
CA ASP A 490 24.82 -4.65 4.48
C ASP A 490 25.17 -6.12 4.81
N MET A 491 24.70 -6.58 5.97
CA MET A 491 24.89 -7.95 6.44
C MET A 491 24.31 -9.00 5.49
N GLN A 492 23.16 -8.78 4.84
CA GLN A 492 22.59 -9.76 3.90
C GLN A 492 23.47 -9.90 2.67
N PHE A 493 24.10 -8.81 2.23
CA PHE A 493 25.06 -8.82 1.14
C PHE A 493 26.31 -9.65 1.49
N ILE A 494 26.89 -9.42 2.67
CA ILE A 494 28.03 -10.22 3.17
C ILE A 494 27.63 -11.69 3.33
N ARG A 495 26.51 -11.98 3.99
CA ARG A 495 26.06 -13.36 4.20
C ARG A 495 25.85 -14.10 2.88
N SER A 496 25.16 -13.48 1.92
CA SER A 496 24.90 -14.08 0.59
C SER A 496 26.20 -14.44 -0.13
N ALA A 497 27.19 -13.55 -0.11
CA ALA A 497 28.46 -13.75 -0.81
C ALA A 497 29.30 -14.93 -0.29
N PHE A 498 29.20 -15.25 1.01
CA PHE A 498 29.98 -16.32 1.64
C PHE A 498 29.22 -17.66 1.80
N THR A 499 28.07 -17.82 1.14
CA THR A 499 27.32 -19.11 1.09
C THR A 499 27.87 -20.05 0.00
N GLU A 500 27.47 -21.34 0.03
CA GLU A 500 27.81 -22.28 -1.04
C GLU A 500 27.24 -21.82 -2.39
N GLY A 501 28.11 -21.37 -3.30
CA GLY A 501 27.74 -20.82 -4.60
C GLY A 501 27.61 -19.29 -4.64
N GLY A 502 27.91 -18.61 -3.53
CA GLY A 502 27.99 -17.15 -3.47
C GLY A 502 29.18 -16.58 -4.26
N ASP A 503 29.02 -15.36 -4.75
CA ASP A 503 30.04 -14.64 -5.51
C ASP A 503 30.58 -13.46 -4.69
N THR A 504 31.83 -13.58 -4.21
CA THR A 504 32.51 -12.53 -3.45
C THR A 504 33.05 -11.41 -4.34
N LYS A 505 33.01 -11.56 -5.66
CA LYS A 505 33.61 -10.62 -6.62
C LYS A 505 32.91 -9.28 -6.64
N MET A 506 31.61 -9.24 -6.33
CA MET A 506 30.88 -7.98 -6.18
C MET A 506 31.40 -7.17 -4.98
N ILE A 507 31.72 -7.83 -3.86
CA ILE A 507 32.32 -7.17 -2.69
C ILE A 507 33.67 -6.57 -3.06
N GLU A 508 34.52 -7.32 -3.78
CA GLU A 508 35.82 -6.85 -4.27
C GLU A 508 35.69 -5.55 -5.09
N ILE A 509 34.72 -5.51 -6.01
CA ILE A 509 34.52 -4.36 -6.88
C ILE A 509 34.00 -3.15 -6.12
N ILE A 510 33.08 -3.33 -5.18
CA ILE A 510 32.58 -2.22 -4.37
C ILE A 510 33.72 -1.65 -3.51
N ILE A 511 34.58 -2.50 -2.96
CA ILE A 511 35.78 -2.07 -2.22
C ILE A 511 36.71 -1.28 -3.14
N ASP A 512 36.99 -1.78 -4.35
CA ASP A 512 37.84 -1.08 -5.32
C ASP A 512 37.25 0.29 -5.74
N ILE A 513 35.92 0.39 -5.91
CA ILE A 513 35.22 1.65 -6.21
C ILE A 513 35.32 2.63 -5.04
N ALA A 514 35.11 2.15 -3.83
CA ALA A 514 35.18 2.96 -2.63
C ALA A 514 36.60 3.48 -2.38
N ASP A 515 37.63 2.64 -2.58
CA ASP A 515 39.04 3.04 -2.52
C ASP A 515 39.37 4.13 -3.56
N TYR A 516 38.87 4.00 -4.80
CA TYR A 516 39.01 5.03 -5.82
C TYR A 516 38.42 6.38 -5.38
N LEU A 517 37.24 6.35 -4.76
CA LEU A 517 36.57 7.53 -4.22
C LEU A 517 37.19 8.02 -2.90
N SER A 518 38.20 7.32 -2.38
CA SER A 518 38.80 7.57 -1.07
C SER A 518 37.78 7.51 0.08
N VAL A 519 36.78 6.65 -0.06
CA VAL A 519 35.74 6.39 0.94
C VAL A 519 36.02 5.02 1.58
N PRO A 520 36.31 4.95 2.89
CA PRO A 520 36.58 3.68 3.56
C PRO A 520 35.32 2.80 3.64
N VAL A 521 35.52 1.49 3.57
CA VAL A 521 34.43 0.50 3.60
C VAL A 521 34.33 -0.19 4.96
N ILE A 522 33.10 -0.33 5.46
CA ILE A 522 32.76 -1.06 6.68
C ILE A 522 31.91 -2.26 6.26
N ALA A 523 32.39 -3.49 6.43
CA ALA A 523 31.58 -4.68 6.18
C ALA A 523 30.77 -5.07 7.43
N GLU A 524 29.44 -5.17 7.30
CA GLU A 524 28.55 -5.55 8.39
C GLU A 524 28.23 -7.04 8.43
N GLY A 525 27.88 -7.54 9.62
CA GLY A 525 27.43 -8.91 9.78
C GLY A 525 28.54 -9.96 9.65
N VAL A 526 29.79 -9.59 9.91
CA VAL A 526 30.91 -10.56 9.91
C VAL A 526 30.79 -11.48 11.12
N GLU A 527 30.65 -12.78 10.87
CA GLU A 527 30.37 -13.81 11.88
C GLU A 527 31.50 -14.82 12.04
N THR A 528 32.32 -15.04 11.01
CA THR A 528 33.38 -16.07 11.02
C THR A 528 34.77 -15.52 10.73
N GLU A 529 35.80 -16.28 11.13
CA GLU A 529 37.20 -15.92 10.86
C GLU A 529 37.52 -15.98 9.36
N GLU A 530 36.88 -16.90 8.63
CA GLU A 530 37.03 -17.01 7.18
C GLU A 530 36.52 -15.75 6.46
N GLN A 531 35.35 -15.24 6.85
CA GLN A 531 34.81 -13.99 6.31
C GLN A 531 35.73 -12.81 6.61
N LEU A 532 36.23 -12.72 7.85
CA LEU A 532 37.17 -11.67 8.26
C LEU A 532 38.44 -11.68 7.42
N ASN A 533 39.06 -12.84 7.25
CA ASN A 533 40.30 -12.97 6.50
C ASN A 533 40.08 -12.67 5.01
N ALA A 534 38.98 -13.15 4.42
CA ALA A 534 38.63 -12.83 3.04
C ALA A 534 38.43 -11.32 2.84
N LEU A 535 37.66 -10.65 3.70
CA LEU A 535 37.46 -9.19 3.63
C LEU A 535 38.77 -8.41 3.82
N ARG A 536 39.67 -8.89 4.69
CA ARG A 536 41.00 -8.31 4.86
C ARG A 536 41.82 -8.41 3.56
N ASP A 537 41.82 -9.59 2.93
CA ASP A 537 42.55 -9.85 1.68
C ASP A 537 41.99 -9.04 0.49
N MET A 538 40.69 -8.74 0.51
CA MET A 538 40.02 -7.87 -0.47
C MET A 538 40.32 -6.38 -0.27
N GLY A 539 40.90 -5.98 0.88
CA GLY A 539 41.23 -4.59 1.19
C GLY A 539 40.15 -3.83 1.96
N CYS A 540 39.17 -4.52 2.57
CA CYS A 540 38.15 -3.87 3.39
C CYS A 540 38.78 -3.19 4.63
N ASP A 541 38.50 -1.92 4.88
CA ASP A 541 39.13 -1.16 5.96
C ASP A 541 38.68 -1.63 7.35
N ARG A 542 37.35 -1.79 7.50
CA ARG A 542 36.71 -1.95 8.80
C ARG A 542 35.63 -3.02 8.75
N VAL A 543 35.36 -3.64 9.90
CA VAL A 543 34.26 -4.60 10.03
C VAL A 543 33.47 -4.40 11.30
N GLN A 544 32.21 -4.82 11.23
CA GLN A 544 31.27 -4.89 12.33
C GLN A 544 30.54 -6.22 12.27
N GLY A 545 30.44 -6.94 13.39
CA GLY A 545 29.74 -8.22 13.38
C GLY A 545 29.99 -9.08 14.61
N TYR A 546 29.23 -10.18 14.68
CA TYR A 546 29.20 -11.07 15.86
C TYR A 546 30.50 -11.84 16.06
N TYR A 547 31.36 -11.90 15.05
CA TYR A 547 32.71 -12.43 15.20
C TYR A 547 33.46 -11.72 16.35
N PHE A 548 33.34 -10.39 16.44
CA PHE A 548 33.90 -9.62 17.55
C PHE A 548 32.92 -9.46 18.70
N SER A 549 31.73 -8.93 18.41
CA SER A 549 30.70 -8.71 19.43
C SER A 549 29.33 -8.46 18.81
N PRO A 550 28.26 -9.04 19.37
CA PRO A 550 26.91 -8.52 19.12
C PRO A 550 26.74 -7.12 19.71
N PRO A 551 25.63 -6.42 19.40
CA PRO A 551 25.26 -5.21 20.13
C PRO A 551 25.15 -5.50 21.63
N VAL A 552 25.87 -4.75 22.45
CA VAL A 552 25.93 -4.94 23.91
C VAL A 552 25.51 -3.69 24.66
N PRO A 553 24.97 -3.78 25.89
CA PRO A 553 24.68 -2.59 26.68
C PRO A 553 25.95 -1.83 27.08
N ALA A 554 25.79 -0.56 27.45
CA ALA A 554 26.92 0.36 27.72
C ALA A 554 27.97 -0.21 28.70
N ASN A 555 27.54 -0.91 29.76
CA ASN A 555 28.41 -1.49 30.79
C ASN A 555 29.30 -2.64 30.26
N GLU A 556 28.84 -3.36 29.25
CA GLU A 556 29.62 -4.40 28.58
C GLU A 556 30.51 -3.79 27.51
N TYR A 557 30.04 -2.77 26.80
CA TYR A 557 30.85 -2.01 25.85
C TYR A 557 32.10 -1.38 26.53
N GLU A 558 31.96 -0.92 27.78
CA GLU A 558 33.07 -0.41 28.60
C GLU A 558 34.26 -1.38 28.71
N LYS A 559 34.06 -2.70 28.54
CA LYS A 559 35.15 -3.70 28.59
C LYS A 559 36.04 -3.61 27.35
N PHE A 560 35.44 -3.52 26.16
CA PHE A 560 36.18 -3.32 24.89
C PHE A 560 36.98 -2.02 24.92
N VAL A 561 36.41 -0.99 25.54
CA VAL A 561 37.05 0.30 25.79
C VAL A 561 38.24 0.17 26.75
N ALA A 562 38.08 -0.58 27.85
CA ALA A 562 39.12 -0.74 28.86
C ALA A 562 40.33 -1.55 28.34
N GLU A 563 40.07 -2.61 27.57
CA GLU A 563 41.12 -3.44 26.94
C GLU A 563 41.97 -2.62 25.95
N ARG A 564 41.37 -1.64 25.27
CA ARG A 564 42.08 -0.70 24.39
C ARG A 564 43.12 0.15 25.12
N ASN A 565 42.85 0.59 26.36
CA ASN A 565 43.82 1.37 27.14
C ASN A 565 45.09 0.58 27.48
N GLU A 566 45.02 -0.75 27.58
CA GLU A 566 46.22 -1.58 27.81
C GLU A 566 47.04 -1.80 26.54
N ILE A 567 46.37 -1.89 25.38
CA ILE A 567 47.00 -2.12 24.07
C ILE A 567 47.57 -0.83 23.47
N ASP A 568 46.86 0.30 23.52
CA ASP A 568 47.34 1.59 22.97
C ASP A 568 48.57 2.14 23.74
N VAL A 569 48.70 1.85 25.05
CA VAL A 569 49.91 2.17 25.83
C VAL A 569 51.11 1.32 25.37
N ALA A 570 50.88 0.09 24.91
CA ALA A 570 51.93 -0.79 24.38
C ALA A 570 52.31 -0.45 22.92
N VAL A 571 51.34 0.00 22.11
CA VAL A 571 51.52 0.32 20.68
C VAL A 571 52.07 1.73 20.45
N SER A 572 51.70 2.71 21.29
CA SER A 572 52.24 4.09 21.24
C SER A 572 53.78 4.16 21.40
N ALA A 573 54.44 3.10 21.86
CA ALA A 573 55.89 3.03 21.94
C ALA A 573 56.60 2.64 20.62
N LYS A 574 55.86 2.30 19.54
CA LYS A 574 56.45 1.67 18.35
C LYS A 574 56.04 2.17 16.96
N LEU A 575 55.15 3.15 16.80
CA LEU A 575 54.71 3.57 15.45
C LEU A 575 54.98 5.04 15.14
N THR A 576 55.87 5.25 14.17
CA THR A 576 56.05 6.50 13.42
C THR A 576 54.92 6.62 12.37
N PRO A 577 54.34 7.79 12.11
CA PRO A 577 53.35 7.95 11.06
C PRO A 577 54.05 8.09 9.71
N SER A 578 53.98 7.05 8.89
CA SER A 578 54.28 7.16 7.47
C SER A 578 53.48 6.09 6.73
N ARG A 579 52.27 6.47 6.27
CA ARG A 579 51.66 5.87 5.08
C ARG A 579 52.60 6.22 3.93
N GLU A 580 53.51 5.32 3.57
CA GLU A 580 53.87 5.22 2.15
C GLU A 580 52.62 4.66 1.47
N ILE A 581 51.97 5.51 0.67
CA ILE A 581 50.95 5.07 -0.28
C ILE A 581 51.69 4.13 -1.23
N ILE A 582 51.54 2.82 -1.03
CA ILE A 582 51.92 1.83 -2.03
C ILE A 582 50.85 1.97 -3.11
N PRO A 583 51.18 2.43 -4.33
CA PRO A 583 50.18 2.49 -5.38
C PRO A 583 49.91 1.05 -5.82
N HIS A 584 48.89 0.42 -5.25
CA HIS A 584 48.33 -0.78 -5.85
C HIS A 584 47.54 -0.38 -7.08
N ASN A 585 47.88 -1.01 -8.18
CA ASN A 585 47.54 -0.62 -9.55
C ASN A 585 46.10 -1.02 -9.93
N ARG A 586 45.12 -0.85 -9.03
CA ARG A 586 43.72 -1.33 -9.16
C ARG A 586 42.66 -0.26 -9.46
N SER A 587 43.09 0.93 -9.90
CA SER A 587 42.24 2.13 -9.99
C SER A 587 41.72 2.48 -11.41
N LEU A 588 41.72 1.55 -12.38
CA LEU A 588 41.40 1.86 -13.80
C LEU A 588 40.02 1.38 -14.28
N ALA A 589 39.38 0.44 -13.56
CA ALA A 589 38.09 -0.12 -13.99
C ALA A 589 36.99 0.95 -14.06
N PHE A 590 36.93 1.85 -13.07
CA PHE A 590 35.94 2.93 -13.04
C PHE A 590 36.18 4.01 -14.12
N GLU A 591 37.43 4.35 -14.46
CA GLU A 591 37.72 5.34 -15.51
C GLU A 591 37.25 4.86 -16.89
N GLU A 592 37.41 3.57 -17.21
CA GLU A 592 37.00 3.00 -18.49
C GLU A 592 35.50 2.77 -18.59
N VAL A 593 34.87 2.32 -17.50
CA VAL A 593 33.40 2.30 -17.36
C VAL A 593 32.89 3.72 -17.56
N THR A 594 33.36 4.71 -16.80
CA THR A 594 32.94 6.12 -16.93
C THR A 594 33.17 6.71 -18.33
N HIS A 595 34.29 6.39 -18.99
CA HIS A 595 34.55 6.83 -20.36
C HIS A 595 33.64 6.15 -21.39
N ALA A 596 33.35 4.85 -21.25
CA ALA A 596 32.35 4.17 -22.07
C ALA A 596 30.96 4.81 -21.88
N LEU A 597 30.60 5.10 -20.63
CA LEU A 597 29.30 5.66 -20.24
C LEU A 597 29.09 7.11 -20.63
N SER A 598 30.18 7.89 -20.72
CA SER A 598 30.15 9.22 -21.33
C SER A 598 29.77 9.18 -22.83
N ALA A 599 29.69 8.00 -23.43
CA ALA A 599 29.42 7.76 -24.84
C ALA A 599 28.17 6.87 -25.08
N GLY A 600 27.02 7.21 -24.50
CA GLY A 600 25.70 6.86 -25.06
C GLY A 600 25.40 5.37 -25.30
N PHE A 601 25.93 4.46 -24.48
CA PHE A 601 25.56 3.04 -24.49
C PHE A 601 24.40 2.75 -23.54
N ASP A 602 23.52 1.82 -23.93
CA ASP A 602 22.39 1.36 -23.10
C ASP A 602 22.83 0.26 -22.13
N VAL A 603 23.77 -0.58 -22.57
CA VAL A 603 24.35 -1.70 -21.80
C VAL A 603 25.88 -1.69 -21.94
N VAL A 604 26.60 -1.90 -20.85
CA VAL A 604 28.06 -2.04 -20.82
C VAL A 604 28.44 -3.32 -20.11
N PHE A 605 29.28 -4.13 -20.74
CA PHE A 605 29.88 -5.32 -20.15
C PHE A 605 31.36 -5.10 -19.85
N TYR A 606 31.77 -5.47 -18.65
CA TYR A 606 33.18 -5.60 -18.28
C TYR A 606 33.52 -7.08 -18.19
N VAL A 607 34.45 -7.57 -19.03
CA VAL A 607 34.71 -9.01 -19.21
C VAL A 607 36.17 -9.34 -18.93
N ASP A 608 36.39 -10.31 -18.05
CA ASP A 608 37.68 -10.98 -17.85
C ASP A 608 37.82 -12.11 -18.89
N ILE A 609 38.78 -11.97 -19.79
CA ILE A 609 38.98 -12.89 -20.91
C ILE A 609 39.71 -14.17 -20.49
N GLU A 610 40.34 -14.23 -19.32
CA GLU A 610 40.94 -15.47 -18.82
C GLU A 610 39.87 -16.35 -18.19
N SER A 611 39.05 -15.77 -17.31
CA SER A 611 38.00 -16.51 -16.59
C SER A 611 36.67 -16.58 -17.33
N ASP A 612 36.48 -15.80 -18.39
CA ASP A 612 35.19 -15.55 -19.06
C ASP A 612 34.13 -14.89 -18.16
N HIS A 613 34.48 -14.47 -16.94
CA HIS A 613 33.55 -13.80 -16.06
C HIS A 613 33.22 -12.38 -16.56
N TYR A 614 31.99 -11.93 -16.34
CA TYR A 614 31.58 -10.57 -16.72
C TYR A 614 30.56 -9.95 -15.77
N ILE A 615 30.45 -8.64 -15.91
CA ILE A 615 29.49 -7.80 -15.20
C ILE A 615 28.78 -6.92 -16.19
N GLU A 616 27.47 -6.80 -16.02
CA GLU A 616 26.56 -6.01 -16.83
C GLU A 616 26.12 -4.75 -16.09
N PHE A 617 26.33 -3.60 -16.74
CA PHE A 617 25.86 -2.29 -16.30
C PHE A 617 24.81 -1.78 -17.28
N THR A 618 23.66 -1.31 -16.78
CA THR A 618 22.61 -0.75 -17.64
C THR A 618 22.21 0.67 -17.22
N SER A 619 21.78 1.45 -18.22
CA SER A 619 21.28 2.80 -18.06
C SER A 619 19.76 2.79 -18.28
N GLN A 620 18.96 2.73 -17.20
CA GLN A 620 17.49 2.69 -17.28
C GLN A 620 16.90 4.06 -17.73
N GLY A 621 17.02 4.37 -19.02
CA GLY A 621 16.35 5.50 -19.67
C GLY A 621 16.94 6.89 -19.40
N LYS A 622 18.00 7.01 -18.59
CA LYS A 622 18.82 8.22 -18.44
C LYS A 622 20.30 7.83 -18.44
N PRO A 623 21.15 8.38 -19.34
CA PRO A 623 22.59 8.06 -19.43
C PRO A 623 23.35 8.25 -18.11
N GLU A 624 22.79 9.07 -17.21
CA GLU A 624 23.34 9.46 -15.92
C GLU A 624 22.85 8.59 -14.75
N ASN A 625 22.28 7.40 -14.98
CA ASN A 625 21.83 6.49 -13.92
C ASN A 625 22.25 5.06 -14.23
N LEU A 626 23.40 4.66 -13.69
CA LEU A 626 23.91 3.31 -13.86
C LEU A 626 23.63 2.43 -12.67
N GLN A 627 23.17 1.24 -13.01
CA GLN A 627 22.86 0.17 -12.08
C GLN A 627 23.64 -1.07 -12.51
N ILE A 628 24.15 -1.81 -11.53
CA ILE A 628 24.68 -3.14 -11.77
C ILE A 628 23.46 -4.06 -11.87
N GLU A 629 23.23 -4.65 -13.04
CA GLU A 629 22.03 -5.45 -13.28
C GLU A 629 22.31 -6.95 -13.10
N ASN A 630 23.50 -7.41 -13.51
CA ASN A 630 23.83 -8.83 -13.50
C ASN A 630 25.35 -9.11 -13.50
N SER A 631 25.75 -10.31 -13.09
CA SER A 631 27.09 -10.87 -13.31
C SER A 631 27.00 -12.33 -13.74
N GLY A 632 28.00 -12.82 -14.48
CA GLY A 632 27.99 -14.19 -14.99
C GLY A 632 29.39 -14.77 -15.13
N SER A 633 29.49 -16.10 -15.05
CA SER A 633 30.77 -16.81 -15.12
C SER A 633 31.26 -17.08 -16.55
N ASN A 634 30.42 -16.89 -17.57
CA ASN A 634 30.81 -17.14 -18.95
C ASN A 634 30.13 -16.18 -19.94
N PHE A 635 30.73 -15.00 -20.11
CA PHE A 635 30.27 -13.94 -20.99
C PHE A 635 29.90 -14.44 -22.37
N PHE A 636 30.83 -15.13 -23.03
CA PHE A 636 30.59 -15.56 -24.39
C PHE A 636 29.39 -16.51 -24.40
N LYS A 637 29.34 -17.56 -23.58
CA LYS A 637 28.20 -18.46 -23.60
C LYS A 637 26.86 -17.76 -23.31
N ASP A 638 26.84 -16.88 -22.30
CA ASP A 638 25.60 -16.29 -21.79
C ASP A 638 25.09 -15.17 -22.71
N ALA A 639 25.97 -14.26 -23.13
CA ALA A 639 25.62 -13.18 -24.06
C ALA A 639 25.21 -13.72 -25.44
N TRP A 640 25.83 -14.81 -25.92
CA TRP A 640 25.43 -15.46 -27.16
C TRP A 640 24.07 -16.16 -27.05
N GLY A 641 23.78 -16.79 -25.91
CA GLY A 641 22.48 -17.41 -25.67
C GLY A 641 21.34 -16.43 -25.86
N LEU A 642 21.43 -15.27 -25.22
CA LEU A 642 20.43 -14.19 -25.30
C LEU A 642 20.37 -13.54 -26.68
N LEU A 643 21.52 -13.28 -27.30
CA LEU A 643 21.58 -12.62 -28.59
C LEU A 643 21.01 -13.48 -29.73
N PHE A 644 21.28 -14.80 -29.75
CA PHE A 644 20.79 -15.68 -30.82
C PHE A 644 19.28 -15.94 -30.79
N GLU A 645 18.63 -15.77 -29.64
CA GLU A 645 17.16 -15.88 -29.55
C GLU A 645 16.45 -14.76 -30.31
N SER A 646 17.10 -13.60 -30.44
CA SER A 646 16.50 -12.38 -30.96
C SER A 646 17.20 -11.83 -32.22
N ILE A 647 18.37 -12.34 -32.62
CA ILE A 647 19.10 -11.79 -33.77
C ILE A 647 18.34 -11.95 -35.11
N HIS A 648 18.43 -10.94 -35.97
CA HIS A 648 17.87 -11.03 -37.32
C HIS A 648 18.58 -12.12 -38.13
N PRO A 649 17.85 -13.00 -38.87
CA PRO A 649 18.44 -14.15 -39.58
C PRO A 649 19.61 -13.80 -40.52
N ASP A 650 19.49 -12.68 -41.25
CA ASP A 650 20.56 -12.22 -42.15
C ASP A 650 21.86 -11.79 -41.44
N ASP A 651 21.79 -11.42 -40.16
CA ASP A 651 22.93 -10.96 -39.37
C ASP A 651 23.56 -12.10 -38.55
N GLU A 652 22.83 -13.19 -38.33
CA GLU A 652 23.20 -14.34 -37.47
C GLU A 652 24.61 -14.86 -37.74
N MET A 653 24.92 -15.16 -39.01
CA MET A 653 26.23 -15.72 -39.39
C MET A 653 27.38 -14.71 -39.17
N ARG A 654 27.15 -13.43 -39.52
CA ARG A 654 28.20 -12.40 -39.44
C ARG A 654 28.51 -12.03 -38.00
N VAL A 655 27.46 -11.83 -37.19
CA VAL A 655 27.61 -11.55 -35.76
C VAL A 655 28.23 -12.77 -35.11
N GLY A 656 27.66 -13.96 -35.36
CA GLY A 656 28.11 -15.27 -34.90
C GLY A 656 29.60 -15.57 -35.05
N LEU A 657 30.20 -15.21 -36.19
CA LEU A 657 31.63 -15.42 -36.44
C LEU A 657 32.51 -14.36 -35.78
N SER A 658 32.04 -13.12 -35.74
CA SER A 658 32.85 -11.97 -35.37
C SER A 658 32.99 -11.80 -33.85
N THR A 659 31.99 -12.21 -33.07
CA THR A 659 32.02 -11.99 -31.60
C THR A 659 32.46 -13.22 -30.80
N GLN A 660 33.00 -14.23 -31.50
CA GLN A 660 33.61 -15.40 -30.86
C GLN A 660 34.88 -14.95 -30.14
N LYS A 661 35.11 -15.45 -28.92
CA LYS A 661 36.27 -15.07 -28.08
C LYS A 661 37.57 -14.93 -28.87
N ASN A 662 37.99 -15.98 -29.58
CA ASN A 662 39.24 -15.95 -30.34
C ASN A 662 39.22 -14.94 -31.51
N THR A 663 38.10 -14.82 -32.22
CA THR A 663 37.96 -13.86 -33.34
C THR A 663 37.97 -12.41 -32.84
N LEU A 664 37.22 -12.14 -31.77
CA LEU A 664 37.11 -10.83 -31.14
C LEU A 664 38.47 -10.39 -30.58
N LEU A 665 39.17 -11.27 -29.88
CA LEU A 665 40.53 -10.98 -29.36
C LEU A 665 41.54 -10.74 -30.48
N LEU A 666 41.46 -11.48 -31.59
CA LEU A 666 42.30 -11.24 -32.76
C LEU A 666 42.03 -9.86 -33.40
N GLN A 667 40.78 -9.42 -33.43
CA GLN A 667 40.40 -8.11 -33.95
C GLN A 667 40.88 -6.97 -33.04
N LEU A 668 40.92 -7.19 -31.72
CA LEU A 668 41.39 -6.22 -30.73
C LEU A 668 42.92 -6.14 -30.59
N ALA A 669 43.67 -7.08 -31.19
CA ALA A 669 45.13 -7.12 -31.12
C ALA A 669 45.83 -5.87 -31.68
N GLY A 670 45.14 -5.06 -32.49
CA GLY A 670 45.65 -3.82 -33.08
C GLY A 670 45.50 -2.55 -32.23
N HIS A 671 44.96 -2.63 -31.00
CA HIS A 671 44.58 -1.49 -30.14
C HIS A 671 43.49 -0.55 -30.69
N ASP A 672 42.92 -0.84 -31.86
CA ASP A 672 41.74 -0.13 -32.37
C ASP A 672 40.45 -0.74 -31.80
N PRO A 673 39.46 0.09 -31.43
CA PRO A 673 38.15 -0.41 -31.02
C PRO A 673 37.50 -1.24 -32.12
N PHE A 674 36.94 -2.39 -31.75
CA PHE A 674 36.06 -3.15 -32.63
C PHE A 674 34.67 -2.53 -32.65
N TYR A 675 34.12 -2.31 -33.84
CA TYR A 675 32.76 -1.79 -34.03
C TYR A 675 31.93 -2.75 -34.87
N MET A 676 30.68 -2.95 -34.45
CA MET A 676 29.71 -3.73 -35.20
C MET A 676 28.32 -3.14 -35.07
N THR A 677 27.62 -3.00 -36.19
CA THR A 677 26.17 -2.81 -36.22
C THR A 677 25.48 -4.11 -36.58
N TYR A 678 24.36 -4.44 -35.94
CA TYR A 678 23.53 -5.60 -36.22
C TYR A 678 22.06 -5.32 -35.89
N ARG A 679 21.17 -6.21 -36.30
CA ARG A 679 19.74 -6.11 -36.05
C ARG A 679 19.26 -7.22 -35.15
N ILE A 680 18.36 -6.88 -34.24
CA ILE A 680 17.57 -7.83 -33.46
C ILE A 680 16.08 -7.68 -33.79
N MET A 681 15.31 -8.72 -33.50
CA MET A 681 13.89 -8.83 -33.70
C MET A 681 13.19 -8.56 -32.37
N GLU A 682 12.57 -7.39 -32.24
CA GLU A 682 11.78 -6.98 -31.08
C GLU A 682 10.34 -6.74 -31.54
N ASP A 683 9.37 -7.39 -30.89
CA ASP A 683 7.92 -7.28 -31.22
C ASP A 683 7.59 -7.43 -32.72
N GLY A 684 8.31 -8.34 -33.40
CA GLY A 684 8.15 -8.61 -34.82
C GLY A 684 8.72 -7.53 -35.75
N ARG A 685 9.48 -6.57 -35.22
CA ARG A 685 10.18 -5.51 -35.98
C ARG A 685 11.69 -5.67 -35.84
N SER A 686 12.41 -5.28 -36.89
CA SER A 686 13.87 -5.27 -36.88
C SER A 686 14.39 -3.96 -36.31
N VAL A 687 15.16 -4.02 -35.22
CA VAL A 687 15.71 -2.88 -34.48
C VAL A 687 17.24 -2.90 -34.57
N TYR A 688 17.85 -1.77 -34.94
CA TYR A 688 19.30 -1.69 -35.11
C TYR A 688 20.03 -1.39 -33.81
N HIS A 689 21.09 -2.16 -33.56
CA HIS A 689 22.00 -2.01 -32.43
C HIS A 689 23.44 -1.83 -32.91
N ALA A 690 24.23 -1.10 -32.14
CA ALA A 690 25.67 -0.98 -32.31
C ALA A 690 26.40 -1.50 -31.07
N MET A 691 27.37 -2.37 -31.31
CA MET A 691 28.33 -2.85 -30.33
C MET A 691 29.70 -2.21 -30.60
N LYS A 692 30.32 -1.74 -29.53
CA LYS A 692 31.72 -1.30 -29.51
C LYS A 692 32.47 -2.13 -28.47
N CYS A 693 33.59 -2.71 -28.86
CA CYS A 693 34.47 -3.44 -27.96
C CYS A 693 35.86 -2.81 -27.94
N ILE A 694 36.44 -2.66 -26.76
CA ILE A 694 37.79 -2.12 -26.55
C ILE A 694 38.56 -3.00 -25.56
N LYS A 695 39.88 -2.99 -25.68
CA LYS A 695 40.77 -3.60 -24.69
C LYS A 695 41.05 -2.62 -23.55
N ALA A 696 41.04 -3.11 -22.31
CA ALA A 696 41.37 -2.33 -21.12
C ALA A 696 42.88 -2.04 -21.04
N ARG A 697 43.32 -0.88 -21.58
CA ARG A 697 44.74 -0.42 -21.68
C ARG A 697 45.82 -1.50 -22.02
N SER A 698 47.10 -1.12 -21.89
CA SER A 698 48.28 -1.82 -22.44
C SER A 698 49.10 -2.64 -21.44
N ASN A 699 48.74 -2.61 -20.15
CA ASN A 699 49.38 -3.43 -19.11
C ASN A 699 48.43 -4.47 -18.49
N ASP A 700 47.14 -4.40 -18.84
CA ASP A 700 46.15 -5.43 -18.55
C ASP A 700 45.82 -6.11 -19.88
N ASP A 701 46.34 -7.32 -20.05
CA ASP A 701 46.10 -8.10 -21.26
C ASP A 701 44.82 -8.93 -21.15
N HIS A 702 44.09 -8.86 -20.04
CA HIS A 702 43.12 -9.87 -19.63
C HIS A 702 41.69 -9.33 -19.51
N HIS A 703 41.44 -8.03 -19.66
CA HIS A 703 40.09 -7.46 -19.64
C HIS A 703 39.70 -6.74 -20.94
N ILE A 704 38.41 -6.82 -21.28
CA ILE A 704 37.78 -6.09 -22.38
C ILE A 704 36.48 -5.43 -21.91
N VAL A 705 36.15 -4.30 -22.53
CA VAL A 705 34.89 -3.57 -22.30
C VAL A 705 34.05 -3.62 -23.56
N ILE A 706 32.78 -3.99 -23.43
CA ILE A 706 31.83 -4.10 -24.54
C ILE A 706 30.62 -3.21 -24.24
N GLY A 707 30.45 -2.14 -25.01
CA GLY A 707 29.26 -1.29 -24.97
C GLY A 707 28.26 -1.64 -26.08
N ILE A 708 26.97 -1.69 -25.77
CA ILE A 708 25.87 -1.91 -26.71
C ILE A 708 24.90 -0.73 -26.63
N SER A 709 24.41 -0.27 -27.79
CA SER A 709 23.49 0.86 -27.93
C SER A 709 22.43 0.59 -28.98
N ASN A 710 21.20 1.04 -28.75
CA ASN A 710 20.12 1.08 -29.71
C ASN A 710 20.28 2.30 -30.61
N ILE A 711 20.48 2.05 -31.90
CA ILE A 711 20.72 3.09 -32.91
C ILE A 711 19.63 3.11 -33.99
N ASP A 712 18.49 2.47 -33.73
CA ASP A 712 17.40 2.31 -34.71
C ASP A 712 16.87 3.66 -35.21
N MET A 713 16.65 4.62 -34.32
CA MET A 713 16.21 5.97 -34.68
C MET A 713 17.22 6.68 -35.58
N GLN A 714 18.51 6.57 -35.27
CA GLN A 714 19.60 7.23 -35.99
C GLN A 714 19.76 6.64 -37.39
N ILE A 715 19.71 5.31 -37.52
CA ILE A 715 19.78 4.62 -38.81
C ILE A 715 18.55 4.92 -39.66
N ARG A 716 17.35 4.91 -39.09
CA ARG A 716 16.11 5.20 -39.86
C ARG A 716 16.06 6.65 -40.34
N GLN A 717 16.53 7.61 -39.54
CA GLN A 717 16.69 9.00 -39.98
C GLN A 717 17.69 9.11 -41.14
N ALA A 718 18.87 8.46 -41.03
CA ALA A 718 19.86 8.46 -42.11
C ALA A 718 19.34 7.80 -43.40
N LEU A 719 18.56 6.71 -43.29
CA LEU A 719 17.94 6.04 -44.44
C LEU A 719 16.82 6.90 -45.06
N ALA A 720 16.04 7.63 -44.26
CA ALA A 720 15.06 8.58 -44.76
C ALA A 720 15.73 9.73 -45.53
N ASP A 721 16.81 10.29 -44.98
CA ASP A 721 17.60 11.35 -45.64
C ASP A 721 18.29 10.88 -46.93
N MET A 722 18.73 9.62 -46.97
CA MET A 722 19.29 9.01 -48.19
C MET A 722 18.21 8.78 -49.26
N ASN A 723 17.00 8.35 -48.88
CA ASN A 723 15.88 8.18 -49.82
C ASN A 723 15.39 9.53 -50.39
N ILE A 724 15.43 10.60 -49.59
CA ILE A 724 15.12 11.96 -50.07
C ILE A 724 16.19 12.48 -51.05
N ARG A 725 17.45 12.05 -50.91
CA ARG A 725 18.54 12.40 -51.83
C ARG A 725 18.49 11.59 -53.14
N THR A 726 18.11 10.32 -53.10
CA THR A 726 17.98 9.48 -54.31
C THR A 726 16.74 9.81 -55.14
N GLU A 727 15.64 10.28 -54.52
CA GLU A 727 14.48 10.81 -55.26
C GLU A 727 14.76 12.16 -55.96
N ASN A 728 15.71 12.95 -55.46
CA ASN A 728 16.10 14.24 -56.05
C ASN A 728 17.22 14.15 -57.12
N THR A 729 17.75 12.97 -57.41
CA THR A 729 18.71 12.75 -58.51
C THR A 729 18.16 11.78 -59.55
N GLY A 730 17.05 12.18 -60.19
CA GLY A 730 16.60 11.66 -61.48
C GLY A 730 17.24 12.42 -62.66
N PRO A 731 17.36 11.82 -63.84
CA PRO A 731 18.34 12.20 -64.86
C PRO A 731 17.94 13.48 -65.60
N ASN A 732 18.56 14.60 -65.25
CA ASN A 732 18.73 15.73 -66.16
C ASN A 732 19.90 16.63 -65.73
N ALA A 733 20.74 16.93 -66.73
CA ALA A 733 21.83 17.91 -66.78
C ALA A 733 23.24 17.45 -66.34
N TYR A 734 23.99 17.06 -67.39
CA TYR A 734 25.42 17.26 -67.68
C TYR A 734 26.21 18.27 -66.84
#